data_AF-A0AAI9T2D8-F1
#
_entry.id   AF-A0AAI9T2D8-F1
#
_cell.length_a   1.000
_cell.length_b   1.000
_cell.length_c   1.000
_cell.angle_alpha   90.00
_cell.angle_beta   90.00
_cell.angle_gamma   90.00
#
_symmetry.space_group_name_H-M   'P 1'
#
loop_
_entity.id
_entity.type
_entity.pdbx_description
1 polymer ?
#
loop_
_entity_poly.entity_id
_entity_poly.type
_entity_poly.pdbx_seq_one_letter_code
_entity_poly.pdbx_strand_id
1 'polypeptide(L)'
;MVEKDEMLRRCENYKNSNSSDTNESNRQSEEVEENQKSNFHQSANTTTTTTTAAAATTIQRDKRVEQERPTKSYSHGSNNTFHTTFSSTLHPNRTNHERMDYDSALISITSKTNSRDIPNKESFSNSSTPTAQEEPVDSFYERFIIGDIVRNFSPAYFVSVMGTGISSSLLYHFPFPAQWLIDISYIMFAVACLLFICNTALFIMSCIYFPGRLRAYHIDPSHASYMGCFSMGYITLVNYIATITKAHHMYLVWTLWWIAVASAMYTAFIIVYLAYFSKLNKVELDAKLNATLLLPIVAITVVSSSGHSIELNLYHKNEIVTTMIVSFMLWCLSVSLAFMIMTIYVWRLIVHKIPPTKLIFTGFLPVGFLGQSSYSVYLFGNNLNEYIPEELLYGKILLCICGFFAMFLLSLGYFMTFIAITSILSKIRPFANTPNIQNTNKLGMLKHHKGFWAMTFPLGTMALGNTEIGNGGIGDYPLLAFRYMGAIFAVACIIITTSCLMGPQQVVFDELHTWRQIQHYFDGTFYLDVHPPLGKLVFYLLSRIGGWKAVTSFDSIGQTYIDEPFVLMRMFSSVCGILSVDLFYMIMRLENNGYAMSMCSSLLICFENSMITQSRFILVDAMLLLGQIMVIFTVKSFLKVSFYSWSWWAGLLGCGISIGWTISIKLNGWLTLIWVGILILHEVWEMLDDLTITTMAWFKHVTIRVFGFLLLPLTIYCATWSTFQGYHPDPVEVLYGSTITLKHTNLEKYLHSHDATYPKGSNLQQVTLYEFDNDANNEWVIETPHKYYEERIMKRVTPVKDGDTIRLYHKATGHYLHVNDIRPPISEHEYSNEVNCNETRGLLGNSEYEFKLRIVSKKRHSVNNLPMIKLRATETIFQLVHRDQKCLLMSHATRLPSWGKGQNEVLCVKEGTIPNSLWYVERNTHPMLEQIGDAITKVDFSHSPFTFWHKMWEIHWAMMRLNSGFTENQPSASTAESWPILKDGIPYFQSVATLSHDASQVFYLGNICLYYTSFIFMVICLVKTSFHIVWNMNPYTQHVDSPTKTRFYQNAIQYQLGWIIHYWPYFFISRNLYLHHYLPALVFAVLNMAEYINYQKKHIRASLMLLILMGVVYCYWKGAPLIYNLPWSSKECLEQSWLPSWNLNCNIYSS
;
A
#
# COMPACT_ATOMS: atom_id res chain seq x y z
N MET A 1 38.99 47.64 3.03
CA MET A 1 39.74 47.27 4.25
C MET A 1 39.44 48.31 5.33
N VAL A 2 38.17 48.38 5.77
CA VAL A 2 37.65 49.32 6.79
C VAL A 2 36.47 48.65 7.52
N GLU A 3 35.60 47.99 6.75
CA GLU A 3 34.38 47.29 7.18
C GLU A 3 34.58 46.05 8.07
N LYS A 4 35.82 45.71 8.46
CA LYS A 4 36.12 44.51 9.27
C LYS A 4 36.30 44.83 10.77
N ASP A 5 36.60 46.08 11.11
CA ASP A 5 36.85 46.49 12.50
C ASP A 5 35.56 46.86 13.26
N GLU A 6 34.47 47.13 12.54
CA GLU A 6 33.19 47.53 13.15
C GLU A 6 32.34 46.32 13.62
N MET A 7 32.49 45.14 12.99
CA MET A 7 31.86 43.91 13.49
C MET A 7 32.50 43.40 14.80
N LEU A 8 33.81 43.60 15.00
CA LEU A 8 34.50 43.19 16.24
C LEU A 8 33.94 43.92 17.46
N ARG A 9 33.73 45.25 17.35
CA ARG A 9 33.20 46.10 18.44
C ARG A 9 31.79 45.73 18.90
N ARG A 10 30.97 45.04 18.08
CA ARG A 10 29.64 44.57 18.50
C ARG A 10 29.65 43.23 19.25
N CYS A 11 30.74 42.46 19.17
CA CYS A 11 30.86 41.19 19.91
C CYS A 11 31.39 41.38 21.35
N GLU A 12 32.13 42.46 21.62
CA GLU A 12 32.69 42.73 22.96
C GLU A 12 31.61 43.19 23.97
N ASN A 13 30.60 43.94 23.51
CA ASN A 13 29.56 44.51 24.37
C ASN A 13 28.54 43.50 24.94
N TYR A 14 28.61 42.21 24.59
CA TYR A 14 27.77 41.16 25.20
C TYR A 14 28.51 40.26 26.20
N LYS A 15 29.76 40.62 26.57
CA LYS A 15 30.54 39.94 27.63
C LYS A 15 30.72 40.75 28.92
N ASN A 16 30.50 42.07 28.90
CA ASN A 16 30.83 42.97 30.00
C ASN A 16 29.61 43.45 30.80
N SER A 17 28.72 42.52 31.20
CA SER A 17 27.60 42.84 32.09
C SER A 17 27.16 41.67 32.98
N ASN A 18 28.12 41.04 33.68
CA ASN A 18 27.93 40.41 35.00
C ASN A 18 29.26 39.80 35.53
N SER A 19 30.13 40.63 36.11
CA SER A 19 31.28 40.18 36.90
C SER A 19 31.72 41.23 37.93
N SER A 20 31.25 41.06 39.15
CA SER A 20 31.78 41.63 40.39
C SER A 20 31.29 40.70 41.52
N ASP A 21 31.98 39.57 41.72
CA ASP A 21 33.10 39.42 42.65
C ASP A 21 32.64 39.20 44.09
N THR A 22 32.74 37.95 44.57
CA THR A 22 33.61 37.60 45.71
C THR A 22 33.74 36.08 45.88
N ASN A 23 35.00 35.61 46.02
CA ASN A 23 35.59 34.59 46.90
C ASN A 23 34.67 33.50 47.56
N GLU A 24 35.11 32.25 47.82
CA GLU A 24 36.47 31.68 47.88
C GLU A 24 36.47 30.12 47.86
N SER A 25 37.64 29.47 47.63
CA SER A 25 37.98 28.03 47.83
C SER A 25 37.20 26.96 47.00
N ASN A 26 37.84 26.03 46.26
CA ASN A 26 38.63 24.82 46.65
C ASN A 26 37.81 23.74 47.43
N ARG A 27 37.87 22.42 47.16
CA ARG A 27 38.74 21.61 46.26
C ARG A 27 38.21 20.15 46.11
N GLN A 28 38.38 19.54 44.90
CA GLN A 28 38.67 18.11 44.60
C GLN A 28 37.79 16.93 45.10
N SER A 29 38.03 15.74 44.47
CA SER A 29 37.45 14.39 44.69
C SER A 29 35.96 14.24 44.36
N GLU A 30 35.45 13.27 43.57
CA GLU A 30 35.77 11.85 43.31
C GLU A 30 35.13 10.84 44.29
N GLU A 31 34.04 10.22 43.79
CA GLU A 31 33.79 8.75 43.78
C GLU A 31 33.43 8.00 45.10
N VAL A 32 33.04 6.72 44.93
CA VAL A 32 32.99 5.59 45.90
C VAL A 32 31.71 5.38 46.76
N GLU A 33 31.04 4.24 46.47
CA GLU A 33 30.24 3.34 47.36
C GLU A 33 29.06 3.88 48.21
N GLU A 34 28.24 3.06 48.90
CA GLU A 34 27.52 1.81 48.57
C GLU A 34 26.41 1.61 49.67
N ASN A 35 25.42 0.74 49.44
CA ASN A 35 24.33 0.39 50.35
C ASN A 35 24.74 0.06 51.81
N GLN A 36 24.13 0.72 52.82
CA GLN A 36 23.95 0.13 54.15
C GLN A 36 22.56 0.35 54.80
N LYS A 37 21.81 -0.76 54.87
CA LYS A 37 21.15 -1.32 56.07
C LYS A 37 20.37 -0.40 57.05
N SER A 38 19.05 -0.39 56.82
CA SER A 38 18.01 -0.88 57.76
C SER A 38 17.82 -0.30 59.18
N ASN A 39 16.59 0.20 59.39
CA ASN A 39 15.68 -0.07 60.53
C ASN A 39 15.81 0.65 61.90
N PHE A 40 14.61 0.85 62.50
CA PHE A 40 14.30 1.12 63.92
C PHE A 40 14.62 2.56 64.45
N HIS A 41 13.84 3.19 65.36
CA HIS A 41 12.52 2.85 65.96
C HIS A 41 11.87 4.08 66.67
N GLN A 42 10.54 4.02 66.96
CA GLN A 42 9.83 4.66 68.12
C GLN A 42 9.73 6.23 68.18
N SER A 43 8.83 6.88 68.95
CA SER A 43 7.80 6.48 69.96
C SER A 43 6.67 7.53 70.17
N ALA A 44 5.54 7.11 70.78
CA ALA A 44 4.65 7.88 71.71
C ALA A 44 3.73 8.99 71.12
N ASN A 45 2.54 9.35 71.67
CA ASN A 45 1.62 8.88 72.76
C ASN A 45 0.27 9.69 72.63
N THR A 46 -0.87 9.55 73.34
CA THR A 46 -1.43 8.69 74.44
C THR A 46 -2.99 8.81 74.47
N THR A 47 -3.71 7.89 75.16
CA THR A 47 -5.08 8.04 75.78
C THR A 47 -6.30 8.42 74.88
N THR A 48 -7.55 7.93 75.02
CA THR A 48 -8.33 6.98 75.89
C THR A 48 -9.76 6.93 75.29
N THR A 49 -10.71 5.98 75.42
CA THR A 49 -10.93 4.57 75.90
C THR A 49 -12.35 4.16 75.34
N THR A 50 -13.12 3.10 75.65
CA THR A 50 -13.16 1.98 76.64
C THR A 50 -14.17 0.91 76.13
N THR A 51 -14.07 -0.37 76.54
CA THR A 51 -15.13 -1.44 76.58
C THR A 51 -15.87 -1.83 75.26
N THR A 52 -16.17 -3.10 74.89
CA THR A 52 -16.00 -4.43 75.54
C THR A 52 -16.01 -5.59 74.51
N ALA A 53 -15.60 -6.80 74.97
CA ALA A 53 -15.82 -8.19 74.48
C ALA A 53 -16.94 -8.53 73.44
N ALA A 54 -16.92 -9.65 72.69
CA ALA A 54 -15.88 -10.67 72.40
C ALA A 54 -16.26 -11.66 71.26
N ALA A 55 -15.23 -12.22 70.60
CA ALA A 55 -15.04 -13.60 70.09
C ALA A 55 -16.09 -14.44 69.30
N ALA A 56 -15.55 -15.15 68.28
CA ALA A 56 -15.80 -16.57 67.92
C ALA A 56 -16.78 -16.99 66.77
N THR A 57 -16.17 -17.59 65.72
CA THR A 57 -16.50 -18.88 65.05
C THR A 57 -17.83 -19.17 64.30
N THR A 58 -17.71 -19.32 62.96
CA THR A 58 -17.87 -20.62 62.22
C THR A 58 -19.27 -21.23 61.88
N ILE A 59 -19.43 -21.64 60.60
CA ILE A 59 -20.25 -22.75 60.02
C ILE A 59 -21.71 -22.56 59.49
N GLN A 60 -21.88 -22.95 58.20
CA GLN A 60 -23.01 -23.63 57.47
C GLN A 60 -24.45 -23.07 57.23
N ARG A 61 -24.92 -23.38 55.99
CA ARG A 61 -26.25 -23.89 55.54
C ARG A 61 -27.52 -23.00 55.50
N ASP A 62 -27.87 -22.57 54.27
CA ASP A 62 -28.94 -23.13 53.39
C ASP A 62 -30.40 -23.35 53.93
N LYS A 63 -31.38 -22.61 53.33
CA LYS A 63 -32.88 -22.82 53.27
C LYS A 63 -33.71 -22.54 54.56
N ARG A 64 -34.93 -21.93 54.59
CA ARG A 64 -36.11 -21.88 53.66
C ARG A 64 -37.27 -20.99 54.25
N VAL A 65 -38.22 -20.53 53.41
CA VAL A 65 -39.69 -20.27 53.65
C VAL A 65 -40.19 -19.07 54.50
N GLU A 66 -41.05 -18.23 53.89
CA GLU A 66 -42.48 -17.88 54.22
C GLU A 66 -43.08 -17.12 52.98
N GLN A 67 -44.30 -17.41 52.47
CA GLN A 67 -45.66 -16.90 52.80
C GLN A 67 -45.88 -15.38 52.56
N GLU A 68 -47.03 -14.86 52.08
CA GLU A 68 -48.38 -15.45 51.97
C GLU A 68 -49.22 -14.98 50.72
N ARG A 69 -50.57 -14.90 50.82
CA ARG A 69 -51.57 -14.91 49.72
C ARG A 69 -52.53 -13.71 49.80
N PRO A 70 -53.22 -13.34 48.69
CA PRO A 70 -54.59 -13.83 48.45
C PRO A 70 -54.92 -14.09 46.95
N THR A 71 -56.19 -14.08 46.48
CA THR A 71 -57.11 -15.24 46.45
C THR A 71 -58.09 -15.21 45.25
N LYS A 72 -58.59 -16.39 44.82
CA LYS A 72 -59.87 -16.66 44.08
C LYS A 72 -59.94 -16.25 42.58
N SER A 73 -60.62 -16.98 41.67
CA SER A 73 -61.43 -18.22 41.82
C SER A 73 -61.79 -18.93 40.49
N TYR A 74 -61.87 -20.29 40.53
CA TYR A 74 -62.63 -21.23 39.65
C TYR A 74 -62.28 -21.32 38.14
N SER A 75 -62.42 -22.45 37.41
CA SER A 75 -62.76 -23.87 37.75
C SER A 75 -62.35 -24.86 36.61
N HIS A 76 -62.66 -26.16 36.76
CA HIS A 76 -62.51 -27.29 35.80
C HIS A 76 -63.09 -27.05 34.37
N GLY A 77 -62.83 -27.89 33.34
CA GLY A 77 -62.30 -29.26 33.33
C GLY A 77 -62.06 -29.88 31.93
N SER A 78 -62.30 -31.19 31.78
CA SER A 78 -61.80 -32.07 30.69
C SER A 78 -62.86 -32.61 29.70
N ASN A 79 -62.38 -33.12 28.55
CA ASN A 79 -62.97 -34.13 27.62
C ASN A 79 -64.05 -33.74 26.58
N ASN A 80 -63.67 -33.89 25.30
CA ASN A 80 -64.28 -34.67 24.19
C ASN A 80 -65.76 -34.52 23.73
N THR A 81 -66.01 -35.07 22.51
CA THR A 81 -67.29 -35.43 21.84
C THR A 81 -68.13 -34.26 21.27
N PHE A 82 -68.21 -34.09 19.94
CA PHE A 82 -69.15 -34.70 18.93
C PHE A 82 -70.36 -33.79 18.61
N HIS A 83 -71.05 -33.83 17.46
CA HIS A 83 -70.83 -34.41 16.11
C HIS A 83 -70.81 -33.23 15.08
N THR A 84 -71.01 -33.27 13.74
CA THR A 84 -71.51 -34.15 12.64
C THR A 84 -70.76 -33.76 11.32
N THR A 85 -70.78 -34.41 10.14
CA THR A 85 -71.13 -35.76 9.61
C THR A 85 -70.59 -35.90 8.17
N PHE A 86 -69.90 -37.00 7.83
CA PHE A 86 -69.74 -37.62 6.47
C PHE A 86 -69.02 -36.81 5.36
N SER A 87 -68.30 -37.35 4.35
CA SER A 87 -67.79 -38.70 3.97
C SER A 87 -66.99 -38.56 2.63
N SER A 88 -66.09 -39.43 2.13
CA SER A 88 -65.30 -40.60 2.60
C SER A 88 -64.35 -41.10 1.47
N THR A 89 -63.42 -42.05 1.75
CA THR A 89 -62.62 -42.89 0.77
C THR A 89 -61.61 -42.18 -0.16
N LEU A 90 -60.48 -42.76 -0.62
CA LEU A 90 -59.75 -44.01 -0.33
C LEU A 90 -58.23 -43.91 -0.68
N HIS A 91 -57.44 -44.93 -0.29
CA HIS A 91 -55.99 -45.17 -0.49
C HIS A 91 -55.68 -45.98 -1.80
N PRO A 92 -54.42 -46.41 -2.16
CA PRO A 92 -53.04 -45.94 -1.87
C PRO A 92 -52.04 -46.07 -3.08
N ASN A 93 -50.72 -45.97 -2.79
CA ASN A 93 -49.60 -46.86 -3.24
C ASN A 93 -48.65 -46.53 -4.43
N ARG A 94 -47.41 -47.05 -4.25
CA ARG A 94 -46.26 -47.26 -5.18
C ARG A 94 -45.47 -46.02 -5.65
N THR A 95 -44.14 -46.01 -5.89
CA THR A 95 -42.87 -46.72 -5.50
C THR A 95 -41.91 -46.68 -6.70
N ASN A 96 -40.59 -46.85 -6.47
CA ASN A 96 -39.50 -47.06 -7.47
C ASN A 96 -38.97 -45.75 -8.12
N HIS A 97 -37.64 -45.50 -8.16
CA HIS A 97 -36.57 -46.08 -9.02
C HIS A 97 -36.81 -45.79 -10.52
N GLU A 98 -35.85 -45.35 -11.35
CA GLU A 98 -34.39 -45.09 -11.26
C GLU A 98 -34.08 -43.58 -11.53
N ARG A 99 -32.91 -42.97 -11.25
CA ARG A 99 -31.49 -43.16 -11.69
C ARG A 99 -31.25 -42.88 -13.19
N MET A 100 -30.06 -42.36 -13.50
CA MET A 100 -29.50 -41.97 -14.81
C MET A 100 -30.02 -40.66 -15.43
N ASP A 101 -29.25 -39.93 -16.24
CA ASP A 101 -27.82 -39.54 -16.16
C ASP A 101 -27.47 -38.56 -17.31
N TYR A 102 -26.32 -37.88 -17.19
CA TYR A 102 -25.50 -37.25 -18.24
C TYR A 102 -26.10 -36.48 -19.46
N ASP A 103 -25.74 -35.19 -19.48
CA ASP A 103 -25.12 -34.45 -20.60
C ASP A 103 -25.88 -33.86 -21.82
N SER A 104 -25.46 -32.60 -22.07
CA SER A 104 -25.19 -31.95 -23.37
C SER A 104 -26.31 -31.20 -24.12
N ALA A 105 -25.86 -30.27 -24.99
CA ALA A 105 -26.59 -29.42 -25.95
C ALA A 105 -27.75 -28.57 -25.37
N LEU A 106 -27.70 -27.24 -25.26
CA LEU A 106 -27.26 -26.18 -26.19
C LEU A 106 -28.13 -26.07 -27.47
N ILE A 107 -28.64 -24.84 -27.71
CA ILE A 107 -29.27 -24.30 -28.94
C ILE A 107 -30.75 -24.66 -29.23
N SER A 108 -31.61 -23.62 -29.12
CA SER A 108 -32.95 -23.47 -29.75
C SER A 108 -34.05 -24.43 -29.22
N ILE A 109 -35.35 -24.10 -29.26
CA ILE A 109 -36.14 -23.45 -30.32
C ILE A 109 -37.09 -22.35 -29.80
N THR A 110 -37.31 -21.36 -30.65
CA THR A 110 -38.31 -20.29 -30.48
C THR A 110 -39.75 -20.81 -30.49
N SER A 111 -40.53 -20.35 -29.51
CA SER A 111 -41.96 -20.02 -29.57
C SER A 111 -42.79 -20.40 -30.82
N LYS A 112 -43.97 -20.99 -30.59
CA LYS A 112 -45.28 -20.37 -30.93
C LYS A 112 -46.46 -21.15 -30.32
N THR A 113 -47.13 -20.57 -29.30
CA THR A 113 -48.38 -19.77 -29.35
C THR A 113 -49.66 -20.58 -29.54
N ASN A 114 -50.68 -20.23 -28.74
CA ASN A 114 -52.07 -20.24 -29.20
C ASN A 114 -52.74 -18.95 -28.72
N SER A 115 -53.43 -18.25 -29.62
CA SER A 115 -53.99 -16.91 -29.39
C SER A 115 -55.23 -16.70 -30.26
N ARG A 116 -56.20 -15.94 -29.75
CA ARG A 116 -57.43 -15.52 -30.42
C ARG A 116 -57.80 -14.11 -29.94
N ASP A 117 -58.38 -13.20 -30.72
CA ASP A 117 -58.59 -13.08 -32.18
C ASP A 117 -58.75 -11.55 -32.44
N ILE A 118 -58.08 -10.92 -33.44
CA ILE A 118 -58.46 -10.82 -34.88
C ILE A 118 -59.76 -9.99 -35.04
N PRO A 119 -59.79 -8.89 -35.85
CA PRO A 119 -59.51 -8.97 -37.29
C PRO A 119 -58.62 -7.86 -37.96
N ASN A 120 -57.87 -8.30 -38.98
CA ASN A 120 -57.83 -7.83 -40.40
C ASN A 120 -57.94 -6.31 -40.69
N LYS A 121 -57.17 -5.69 -41.61
CA LYS A 121 -56.52 -6.11 -42.88
C LYS A 121 -55.50 -5.01 -43.29
N GLU A 122 -54.62 -5.04 -44.31
CA GLU A 122 -54.24 -5.94 -45.42
C GLU A 122 -52.76 -5.62 -45.82
N SER A 123 -52.12 -6.49 -46.63
CA SER A 123 -51.04 -6.20 -47.61
C SER A 123 -49.98 -5.12 -47.32
N PHE A 124 -48.76 -5.56 -46.98
CA PHE A 124 -47.52 -4.82 -47.31
C PHE A 124 -46.95 -5.34 -48.63
N SER A 125 -46.55 -4.44 -49.52
CA SER A 125 -45.86 -4.74 -50.78
C SER A 125 -44.39 -4.31 -50.73
N ASN A 126 -43.62 -4.70 -51.75
CA ASN A 126 -42.19 -4.46 -51.84
C ASN A 126 -41.79 -2.99 -51.60
N SER A 127 -40.86 -2.76 -50.68
CA SER A 127 -39.91 -1.65 -50.81
C SER A 127 -38.52 -2.09 -50.34
N SER A 128 -37.53 -1.45 -50.95
CA SER A 128 -36.08 -1.62 -50.78
C SER A 128 -35.62 -1.84 -49.34
N THR A 129 -34.55 -2.65 -49.22
CA THR A 129 -33.56 -2.47 -48.15
C THR A 129 -33.30 -0.99 -47.89
N PRO A 130 -33.48 -0.48 -46.67
CA PRO A 130 -32.70 0.68 -46.28
C PRO A 130 -31.24 0.22 -46.32
N THR A 131 -30.48 0.70 -47.28
CA THR A 131 -29.02 0.75 -47.14
C THR A 131 -28.77 1.42 -45.80
N ALA A 132 -28.21 0.69 -44.84
CA ALA A 132 -27.64 1.32 -43.65
C ALA A 132 -26.66 2.36 -44.19
N GLN A 133 -26.98 3.64 -44.01
CA GLN A 133 -26.02 4.68 -44.33
C GLN A 133 -24.85 4.42 -43.40
N GLU A 134 -23.64 4.33 -43.97
CA GLU A 134 -22.42 4.31 -43.18
C GLU A 134 -22.37 5.66 -42.45
N GLU A 135 -22.84 5.68 -41.20
CA GLU A 135 -22.53 6.79 -40.29
C GLU A 135 -21.00 6.91 -40.29
N PRO A 136 -20.46 8.14 -40.44
CA PRO A 136 -19.02 8.31 -40.61
C PRO A 136 -18.29 7.67 -39.44
N VAL A 137 -17.14 7.05 -39.72
CA VAL A 137 -16.33 6.38 -38.69
C VAL A 137 -15.68 7.45 -37.82
N ASP A 138 -16.43 7.95 -36.84
CA ASP A 138 -16.04 8.96 -35.87
C ASP A 138 -14.65 8.63 -35.31
N SER A 139 -13.80 9.65 -35.26
CA SER A 139 -12.41 9.48 -34.89
C SER A 139 -12.25 9.01 -33.44
N PHE A 140 -11.08 8.44 -33.13
CA PHE A 140 -10.74 8.13 -31.74
C PHE A 140 -10.81 9.39 -30.84
N TYR A 141 -10.42 10.54 -31.39
CA TYR A 141 -10.55 11.84 -30.75
C TYR A 141 -12.01 12.17 -30.42
N GLU A 142 -12.95 11.93 -31.35
CA GLU A 142 -14.38 12.04 -31.10
C GLU A 142 -14.85 11.11 -29.98
N ARG A 143 -14.62 9.79 -30.08
CA ARG A 143 -15.14 8.85 -29.07
C ARG A 143 -14.58 9.08 -27.66
N PHE A 144 -13.27 9.22 -27.49
CA PHE A 144 -12.68 9.29 -26.14
C PHE A 144 -12.81 10.68 -25.52
N ILE A 145 -12.43 11.74 -26.24
CA ILE A 145 -12.49 13.09 -25.69
C ILE A 145 -13.94 13.54 -25.63
N ILE A 146 -14.71 13.46 -26.73
CA ILE A 146 -16.12 13.92 -26.72
C ILE A 146 -17.01 12.93 -25.97
N GLY A 147 -16.99 11.66 -26.39
CA GLY A 147 -17.95 10.64 -25.97
C GLY A 147 -17.90 10.28 -24.49
N ASP A 148 -16.72 10.32 -23.85
CA ASP A 148 -16.56 9.97 -22.43
C ASP A 148 -16.10 11.15 -21.55
N ILE A 149 -14.92 11.74 -21.80
CA ILE A 149 -14.35 12.74 -20.88
C ILE A 149 -15.21 14.02 -20.85
N VAL A 150 -15.51 14.55 -22.04
CA VAL A 150 -16.30 15.78 -22.22
C VAL A 150 -17.78 15.52 -21.94
N ARG A 151 -18.33 14.36 -22.34
CA ARG A 151 -19.72 13.98 -22.01
C ARG A 151 -19.96 13.91 -20.51
N ASN A 152 -18.98 13.43 -19.74
CA ASN A 152 -19.05 13.34 -18.27
C ASN A 152 -18.44 14.57 -17.55
N PHE A 153 -18.09 15.63 -18.28
CA PHE A 153 -17.59 16.87 -17.70
C PHE A 153 -18.68 17.63 -16.92
N SER A 154 -18.26 18.32 -15.86
CA SER A 154 -19.12 19.20 -15.06
C SER A 154 -18.28 20.33 -14.46
N PRO A 155 -18.80 21.57 -14.33
CA PRO A 155 -18.08 22.69 -13.70
C PRO A 155 -17.59 22.40 -12.27
N ALA A 156 -18.13 21.38 -11.60
CA ALA A 156 -17.63 20.90 -10.31
C ALA A 156 -16.14 20.48 -10.32
N TYR A 157 -15.54 20.13 -11.48
CA TYR A 157 -14.10 19.84 -11.54
C TYR A 157 -13.21 21.06 -11.25
N PHE A 158 -13.69 22.29 -11.45
CA PHE A 158 -12.93 23.51 -11.08
C PHE A 158 -12.72 23.68 -9.57
N VAL A 159 -13.43 22.93 -8.71
CA VAL A 159 -13.14 22.86 -7.27
C VAL A 159 -11.71 22.34 -7.01
N SER A 160 -11.17 21.49 -7.89
CA SER A 160 -9.77 21.03 -7.80
C SER A 160 -8.75 22.15 -8.01
N VAL A 161 -9.00 23.04 -8.97
CA VAL A 161 -8.19 24.26 -9.22
C VAL A 161 -8.26 25.18 -8.00
N MET A 162 -9.47 25.47 -7.55
CA MET A 162 -9.73 26.37 -6.42
C MET A 162 -9.06 25.87 -5.13
N GLY A 163 -9.09 24.55 -4.86
CA GLY A 163 -8.42 23.94 -3.71
C GLY A 163 -6.89 23.92 -3.82
N THR A 164 -6.34 23.64 -5.00
CA THR A 164 -4.88 23.63 -5.22
C THR A 164 -4.28 25.03 -5.25
N GLY A 165 -4.94 26.02 -5.87
CA GLY A 165 -4.50 27.41 -5.93
C GLY A 165 -4.52 28.14 -4.58
N ILE A 166 -5.52 27.89 -3.72
CA ILE A 166 -5.46 28.43 -2.34
C ILE A 166 -4.40 27.69 -1.50
N SER A 167 -4.19 26.39 -1.74
CA SER A 167 -3.12 25.64 -1.05
C SER A 167 -1.73 26.17 -1.42
N SER A 168 -1.47 26.54 -2.67
CA SER A 168 -0.19 27.20 -3.05
C SER A 168 -0.04 28.56 -2.38
N SER A 169 -1.09 29.38 -2.35
CA SER A 169 -1.08 30.69 -1.69
C SER A 169 -0.76 30.58 -0.18
N LEU A 170 -1.32 29.58 0.50
CA LEU A 170 -1.08 29.31 1.92
C LEU A 170 0.29 28.70 2.23
N LEU A 171 0.89 27.97 1.28
CA LEU A 171 2.26 27.49 1.41
C LEU A 171 3.28 28.63 1.28
N TYR A 172 3.02 29.60 0.39
CA TYR A 172 3.89 30.76 0.20
C TYR A 172 3.78 31.75 1.38
N HIS A 173 2.55 32.12 1.77
CA HIS A 173 2.27 33.00 2.92
C HIS A 173 1.93 32.20 4.18
N PHE A 174 2.68 31.11 4.47
CA PHE A 174 2.38 30.30 5.64
C PHE A 174 2.61 31.09 6.94
N PRO A 175 1.72 31.00 7.96
CA PRO A 175 1.79 31.85 9.16
C PRO A 175 3.10 31.75 9.94
N PHE A 176 3.85 30.66 9.80
CA PHE A 176 5.21 30.48 10.33
C PHE A 176 6.17 30.24 9.14
N PRO A 177 6.63 31.30 8.46
CA PRO A 177 7.27 31.18 7.14
C PRO A 177 8.58 30.41 7.23
N ALA A 178 8.79 29.49 6.28
CA ALA A 178 10.01 28.71 6.13
C ALA A 178 10.29 28.47 4.64
N GLN A 179 11.57 28.53 4.24
CA GLN A 179 11.96 28.54 2.83
C GLN A 179 11.41 27.34 2.02
N TRP A 180 11.44 26.15 2.61
CA TRP A 180 10.97 24.91 1.99
C TRP A 180 9.45 24.89 1.71
N LEU A 181 8.65 25.68 2.44
CA LEU A 181 7.22 25.83 2.15
C LEU A 181 7.00 26.65 0.86
N ILE A 182 7.84 27.67 0.64
CA ILE A 182 7.85 28.49 -0.59
C ILE A 182 8.27 27.64 -1.79
N ASP A 183 9.26 26.75 -1.63
CA ASP A 183 9.67 25.84 -2.70
C ASP A 183 8.52 24.89 -3.11
N ILE A 184 7.78 24.33 -2.14
CA ILE A 184 6.59 23.50 -2.39
C ILE A 184 5.43 24.32 -2.95
N SER A 185 5.29 25.60 -2.59
CA SER A 185 4.20 26.45 -3.08
C SER A 185 4.27 26.66 -4.60
N TYR A 186 5.47 26.79 -5.17
CA TYR A 186 5.66 26.85 -6.63
C TYR A 186 5.22 25.56 -7.33
N ILE A 187 5.48 24.39 -6.73
CA ILE A 187 5.06 23.09 -7.27
C ILE A 187 3.53 22.98 -7.25
N MET A 188 2.88 23.34 -6.14
CA MET A 188 1.42 23.32 -6.04
C MET A 188 0.75 24.32 -6.98
N PHE A 189 1.37 25.48 -7.22
CA PHE A 189 0.87 26.45 -8.20
C PHE A 189 0.96 25.92 -9.64
N ALA A 190 2.06 25.26 -10.01
CA ALA A 190 2.20 24.63 -11.32
C ALA A 190 1.12 23.55 -11.56
N VAL A 191 0.78 22.76 -10.53
CA VAL A 191 -0.33 21.80 -10.56
C VAL A 191 -1.68 22.53 -10.72
N ALA A 192 -1.92 23.61 -9.99
CA ALA A 192 -3.16 24.39 -10.09
C ALA A 192 -3.35 25.01 -11.50
N CYS A 193 -2.29 25.56 -12.11
CA CYS A 193 -2.31 26.05 -13.49
C CYS A 193 -2.61 24.94 -14.50
N LEU A 194 -1.98 23.78 -14.38
CA LEU A 194 -2.23 22.63 -15.25
C LEU A 194 -3.70 22.17 -15.16
N LEU A 195 -4.22 22.01 -13.94
CA LEU A 195 -5.63 21.67 -13.70
C LEU A 195 -6.58 22.72 -14.30
N PHE A 196 -6.25 24.01 -14.24
CA PHE A 196 -7.10 25.07 -14.81
C PHE A 196 -7.13 25.03 -16.34
N ILE A 197 -5.97 24.85 -16.98
CA ILE A 197 -5.88 24.74 -18.45
C ILE A 197 -6.65 23.51 -18.93
N CYS A 198 -6.45 22.35 -18.31
CA CYS A 198 -7.16 21.12 -18.66
C CYS A 198 -8.68 21.24 -18.45
N ASN A 199 -9.14 21.72 -17.29
CA ASN A 199 -10.58 21.87 -17.02
C ASN A 199 -11.24 22.92 -17.93
N THR A 200 -10.53 23.99 -18.30
CA THR A 200 -11.03 25.02 -19.22
C THR A 200 -11.16 24.48 -20.64
N ALA A 201 -10.18 23.70 -21.12
CA ALA A 201 -10.27 23.01 -22.41
C ALA A 201 -11.47 22.05 -22.45
N LEU A 202 -11.67 21.23 -21.41
CA LEU A 202 -12.81 20.31 -21.33
C LEU A 202 -14.16 21.03 -21.24
N PHE A 203 -14.25 22.16 -20.53
CA PHE A 203 -15.46 22.99 -20.50
C PHE A 203 -15.80 23.56 -21.89
N ILE A 204 -14.81 24.07 -22.62
CA ILE A 204 -14.99 24.60 -23.98
C ILE A 204 -15.44 23.49 -24.93
N MET A 205 -14.75 22.34 -24.95
CA MET A 205 -15.14 21.18 -25.76
C MET A 205 -16.56 20.71 -25.39
N SER A 206 -16.95 20.74 -24.11
CA SER A 206 -18.31 20.39 -23.67
C SER A 206 -19.39 21.34 -24.17
N CYS A 207 -19.07 22.61 -24.41
CA CYS A 207 -20.02 23.56 -24.96
C CYS A 207 -20.10 23.49 -26.49
N ILE A 208 -18.99 23.17 -27.16
CA ILE A 208 -18.90 23.03 -28.62
C ILE A 208 -19.66 21.78 -29.09
N TYR A 209 -19.30 20.60 -28.59
CA TYR A 209 -19.80 19.34 -29.13
C TYR A 209 -21.20 18.95 -28.61
N PHE A 210 -21.56 19.42 -27.42
CA PHE A 210 -22.90 19.24 -26.87
C PHE A 210 -23.56 20.61 -26.66
N PRO A 211 -24.14 21.26 -27.69
CA PRO A 211 -24.71 22.60 -27.55
C PRO A 211 -25.79 22.71 -26.47
N GLY A 212 -26.48 21.60 -26.14
CA GLY A 212 -27.40 21.51 -24.99
C GLY A 212 -26.72 21.63 -23.61
N ARG A 213 -25.43 21.30 -23.47
CA ARG A 213 -24.67 21.44 -22.22
C ARG A 213 -24.49 22.90 -21.81
N LEU A 214 -24.28 23.81 -22.76
CA LEU A 214 -24.20 25.24 -22.45
C LEU A 214 -25.50 25.71 -21.78
N ARG A 215 -26.67 25.32 -22.30
CA ARG A 215 -27.97 25.59 -21.65
C ARG A 215 -28.09 24.92 -20.28
N ALA A 216 -27.67 23.66 -20.14
CA ALA A 216 -27.72 22.94 -18.87
C ALA A 216 -26.85 23.59 -17.77
N TYR A 217 -25.63 24.03 -18.11
CA TYR A 217 -24.71 24.71 -17.19
C TYR A 217 -25.18 26.11 -16.76
N HIS A 218 -26.25 26.66 -17.36
CA HIS A 218 -26.84 27.94 -16.96
C HIS A 218 -28.24 27.81 -16.33
N ILE A 219 -28.91 26.67 -16.50
CA ILE A 219 -30.32 26.48 -16.06
C ILE A 219 -30.50 25.34 -15.03
N ASP A 220 -29.64 24.31 -14.98
CA ASP A 220 -29.77 23.25 -13.97
C ASP A 220 -29.05 23.63 -12.65
N PRO A 221 -29.75 23.81 -11.52
CA PRO A 221 -29.17 24.15 -10.23
C PRO A 221 -28.03 23.23 -9.77
N SER A 222 -28.08 21.95 -10.17
CA SER A 222 -27.10 20.93 -9.78
C SER A 222 -25.74 21.08 -10.47
N HIS A 223 -25.68 21.82 -11.59
CA HIS A 223 -24.44 22.10 -12.33
C HIS A 223 -24.12 23.60 -12.38
N ALA A 224 -25.14 24.45 -12.57
CA ALA A 224 -25.01 25.89 -12.71
C ALA A 224 -24.38 26.57 -11.49
N SER A 225 -24.72 26.11 -10.27
CA SER A 225 -24.08 26.59 -9.03
C SER A 225 -22.55 26.42 -9.03
N TYR A 226 -22.03 25.37 -9.65
CA TYR A 226 -20.59 25.13 -9.72
C TYR A 226 -19.87 26.04 -10.72
N MET A 227 -20.56 26.81 -11.55
CA MET A 227 -19.91 27.78 -12.43
C MET A 227 -19.22 28.92 -11.65
N GLY A 228 -19.64 29.19 -10.41
CA GLY A 228 -18.87 30.03 -9.48
C GLY A 228 -17.47 29.49 -9.18
N CYS A 229 -17.26 28.17 -9.25
CA CYS A 229 -15.95 27.54 -9.03
C CYS A 229 -14.97 27.82 -10.18
N PHE A 230 -15.44 28.10 -11.39
CA PHE A 230 -14.59 28.57 -12.50
C PHE A 230 -13.99 29.94 -12.16
N SER A 231 -14.83 30.89 -11.75
CA SER A 231 -14.42 32.24 -11.35
C SER A 231 -13.48 32.20 -10.14
N MET A 232 -13.82 31.42 -9.10
CA MET A 232 -12.97 31.24 -7.91
C MET A 232 -11.63 30.55 -8.24
N GLY A 233 -11.62 29.53 -9.10
CA GLY A 233 -10.38 28.88 -9.55
C GLY A 233 -9.47 29.88 -10.26
N TYR A 234 -10.00 30.63 -11.23
CA TYR A 234 -9.27 31.64 -11.98
C TYR A 234 -8.63 32.71 -11.05
N ILE A 235 -9.39 33.31 -10.14
CA ILE A 235 -8.87 34.37 -9.27
C ILE A 235 -7.83 33.86 -8.26
N THR A 236 -7.89 32.59 -7.80
CA THR A 236 -6.80 32.03 -6.96
C THR A 236 -5.46 31.97 -7.71
N LEU A 237 -5.46 31.76 -9.02
CA LEU A 237 -4.24 31.84 -9.82
C LEU A 237 -3.75 33.28 -9.98
N VAL A 238 -4.65 34.24 -10.20
CA VAL A 238 -4.31 35.68 -10.31
C VAL A 238 -3.69 36.19 -9.00
N ASN A 239 -4.21 35.80 -7.84
CA ASN A 239 -3.64 36.14 -6.52
C ASN A 239 -2.20 35.61 -6.36
N TYR A 240 -1.94 34.37 -6.79
CA TYR A 240 -0.60 33.80 -6.71
C TYR A 240 0.37 34.43 -7.72
N ILE A 241 -0.11 34.82 -8.90
CA ILE A 241 0.68 35.61 -9.86
C ILE A 241 1.07 36.96 -9.26
N ALA A 242 0.12 37.70 -8.66
CA ALA A 242 0.38 38.97 -7.97
C ALA A 242 1.43 38.83 -6.85
N THR A 243 1.40 37.69 -6.16
CA THR A 243 2.35 37.32 -5.09
C THR A 243 3.76 37.10 -5.63
N ILE A 244 3.91 36.37 -6.74
CA ILE A 244 5.23 36.13 -7.37
C ILE A 244 5.82 37.44 -7.92
N THR A 245 4.99 38.27 -8.58
CA THR A 245 5.48 39.41 -9.36
C THR A 245 5.99 40.58 -8.52
N LYS A 246 5.63 40.68 -7.23
CA LYS A 246 6.13 41.71 -6.29
C LYS A 246 6.05 43.13 -6.91
N ALA A 247 4.84 43.52 -7.30
CA ALA A 247 4.48 44.77 -8.00
C ALA A 247 5.03 44.97 -9.44
N HIS A 248 6.01 44.19 -9.90
CA HIS A 248 6.45 44.24 -11.31
C HIS A 248 5.29 43.80 -12.24
N HIS A 249 4.97 44.61 -13.24
CA HIS A 249 3.84 44.38 -14.18
C HIS A 249 2.43 44.36 -13.54
N MET A 250 2.18 45.10 -12.44
CA MET A 250 0.86 45.11 -11.77
C MET A 250 -0.34 45.44 -12.69
N TYR A 251 -0.17 46.21 -13.78
CA TYR A 251 -1.25 46.43 -14.77
C TYR A 251 -1.77 45.14 -15.45
N LEU A 252 -0.91 44.12 -15.63
CA LEU A 252 -1.33 42.81 -16.14
C LEU A 252 -2.23 42.11 -15.11
N VAL A 253 -1.81 42.10 -13.84
CA VAL A 253 -2.59 41.54 -12.72
C VAL A 253 -3.94 42.25 -12.60
N TRP A 254 -3.96 43.58 -12.69
CA TRP A 254 -5.17 44.40 -12.63
C TRP A 254 -6.13 44.12 -13.80
N THR A 255 -5.61 43.89 -15.01
CA THR A 255 -6.44 43.49 -16.16
C THR A 255 -7.03 42.09 -15.97
N LEU A 256 -6.24 41.13 -15.46
CA LEU A 256 -6.74 39.79 -15.10
C LEU A 256 -7.78 39.84 -13.97
N TRP A 257 -7.62 40.75 -13.01
CA TRP A 257 -8.60 40.99 -11.95
C TRP A 257 -9.93 41.52 -12.50
N TRP A 258 -9.93 42.48 -13.44
CA TRP A 258 -11.17 42.95 -14.08
C TRP A 258 -11.92 41.84 -14.84
N ILE A 259 -11.20 40.90 -15.47
CA ILE A 259 -11.82 39.71 -16.07
C ILE A 259 -12.47 38.83 -14.99
N ALA A 260 -11.86 38.72 -13.81
CA ALA A 260 -12.46 38.02 -12.67
C ALA A 260 -13.72 38.74 -12.13
N VAL A 261 -13.73 40.08 -12.06
CA VAL A 261 -14.91 40.88 -11.68
C VAL A 261 -16.08 40.60 -12.62
N ALA A 262 -15.86 40.66 -13.93
CA ALA A 262 -16.89 40.36 -14.92
C ALA A 262 -17.39 38.90 -14.80
N SER A 263 -16.49 37.95 -14.59
CA SER A 263 -16.82 36.53 -14.40
C SER A 263 -17.65 36.28 -13.12
N ALA A 264 -17.25 36.86 -11.99
CA ALA A 264 -17.98 36.72 -10.72
C ALA A 264 -19.39 37.31 -10.82
N MET A 265 -19.52 38.53 -11.35
CA MET A 265 -20.81 39.20 -11.59
C MET A 265 -21.71 38.37 -12.51
N TYR A 266 -21.17 37.79 -13.58
CA TYR A 266 -21.89 36.89 -14.49
C TYR A 266 -22.46 35.68 -13.73
N THR A 267 -21.64 35.00 -12.92
CA THR A 267 -22.09 33.83 -12.16
C THR A 267 -23.12 34.18 -11.09
N ALA A 268 -22.95 35.30 -10.39
CA ALA A 268 -23.81 35.66 -9.26
C ALA A 268 -25.19 36.19 -9.67
N PHE A 269 -25.29 36.94 -10.77
CA PHE A 269 -26.57 37.48 -11.24
C PHE A 269 -27.21 36.58 -12.30
N ILE A 270 -26.54 36.35 -13.43
CA ILE A 270 -27.17 35.74 -14.62
C ILE A 270 -27.41 34.25 -14.39
N ILE A 271 -26.42 33.53 -13.84
CA ILE A 271 -26.56 32.08 -13.62
C ILE A 271 -27.53 31.77 -12.47
N VAL A 272 -27.48 32.51 -11.36
CA VAL A 272 -28.44 32.33 -10.26
C VAL A 272 -29.87 32.65 -10.73
N TYR A 273 -30.08 33.71 -11.51
CA TYR A 273 -31.38 34.02 -12.10
C TYR A 273 -31.89 32.90 -13.01
N LEU A 274 -31.07 32.44 -13.97
CA LEU A 274 -31.45 31.41 -14.94
C LEU A 274 -31.69 30.03 -14.30
N ALA A 275 -30.98 29.69 -13.22
CA ALA A 275 -31.13 28.41 -12.54
C ALA A 275 -32.25 28.37 -11.49
N TYR A 276 -32.44 29.44 -10.71
CA TYR A 276 -33.33 29.43 -9.53
C TYR A 276 -34.59 30.30 -9.66
N PHE A 277 -34.54 31.41 -10.39
CA PHE A 277 -35.68 32.34 -10.51
C PHE A 277 -36.43 32.23 -11.84
N SER A 278 -35.82 31.63 -12.87
CA SER A 278 -36.39 31.53 -14.21
C SER A 278 -37.39 30.38 -14.36
N LYS A 279 -38.52 30.66 -15.03
CA LYS A 279 -39.53 29.66 -15.43
C LYS A 279 -39.04 28.66 -16.50
N LEU A 280 -37.79 28.77 -16.95
CA LEU A 280 -37.16 27.82 -17.87
C LEU A 280 -36.78 26.48 -17.21
N ASN A 281 -36.88 26.38 -15.88
CA ASN A 281 -36.51 25.21 -15.10
C ASN A 281 -37.74 24.52 -14.46
N LYS A 282 -37.74 23.18 -14.43
CA LYS A 282 -38.79 22.36 -13.80
C LYS A 282 -38.33 21.97 -12.38
N VAL A 283 -38.63 22.81 -11.40
CA VAL A 283 -38.15 22.66 -10.02
C VAL A 283 -39.23 22.09 -9.10
N GLU A 284 -39.00 20.89 -8.58
CA GLU A 284 -39.59 20.46 -7.30
C GLU A 284 -38.80 21.13 -6.17
N LEU A 285 -39.49 21.94 -5.36
CA LEU A 285 -38.85 23.00 -4.58
C LEU A 285 -37.97 22.49 -3.42
N ASP A 286 -38.42 21.44 -2.74
CA ASP A 286 -37.87 21.05 -1.44
C ASP A 286 -36.59 20.21 -1.52
N ALA A 287 -36.38 19.49 -2.62
CA ALA A 287 -35.33 18.48 -2.74
C ALA A 287 -33.93 19.04 -3.03
N LYS A 288 -33.81 20.26 -3.58
CA LYS A 288 -32.57 20.78 -4.18
C LYS A 288 -31.88 21.93 -3.43
N LEU A 289 -32.51 22.53 -2.41
CA LEU A 289 -31.91 23.63 -1.63
C LEU A 289 -30.72 23.15 -0.77
N ASN A 290 -29.50 23.33 -1.27
CA ASN A 290 -28.25 22.92 -0.65
C ASN A 290 -27.22 24.06 -0.63
N ALA A 291 -26.20 23.95 0.22
CA ALA A 291 -25.15 24.97 0.40
C ALA A 291 -24.35 25.32 -0.87
N THR A 292 -24.44 24.49 -1.92
CA THR A 292 -23.88 24.76 -3.26
C THR A 292 -24.42 26.05 -3.89
N LEU A 293 -25.63 26.49 -3.52
CA LEU A 293 -26.21 27.77 -3.95
C LEU A 293 -25.35 28.98 -3.55
N LEU A 294 -24.48 28.86 -2.53
CA LEU A 294 -23.58 29.94 -2.10
C LEU A 294 -22.40 30.16 -3.06
N LEU A 295 -22.02 29.15 -3.86
CA LEU A 295 -20.80 29.16 -4.69
C LEU A 295 -20.66 30.38 -5.64
N PRO A 296 -21.71 30.85 -6.34
CA PRO A 296 -21.58 32.05 -7.19
C PRO A 296 -21.43 33.36 -6.39
N ILE A 297 -21.89 33.40 -5.14
CA ILE A 297 -21.77 34.58 -4.27
C ILE A 297 -20.37 34.65 -3.65
N VAL A 298 -19.80 33.50 -3.26
CA VAL A 298 -18.40 33.42 -2.79
C VAL A 298 -17.45 33.96 -3.86
N ALA A 299 -17.72 33.72 -5.15
CA ALA A 299 -16.90 34.28 -6.24
C ALA A 299 -16.78 35.82 -6.18
N ILE A 300 -17.86 36.55 -5.86
CA ILE A 300 -17.81 38.00 -5.66
C ILE A 300 -16.87 38.35 -4.51
N THR A 301 -17.01 37.68 -3.36
CA THR A 301 -16.19 37.93 -2.16
C THR A 301 -14.70 37.68 -2.40
N VAL A 302 -14.35 36.61 -3.13
CA VAL A 302 -12.96 36.30 -3.45
C VAL A 302 -12.36 37.36 -4.36
N VAL A 303 -13.09 37.81 -5.40
CA VAL A 303 -12.63 38.88 -6.30
C VAL A 303 -12.51 40.23 -5.57
N SER A 304 -13.45 40.57 -4.69
CA SER A 304 -13.35 41.74 -3.80
C SER A 304 -12.05 41.70 -2.99
N SER A 305 -11.80 40.60 -2.28
CA SER A 305 -10.58 40.46 -1.47
C SER A 305 -9.29 40.43 -2.29
N SER A 306 -9.34 39.96 -3.54
CA SER A 306 -8.23 40.02 -4.50
C SER A 306 -7.91 41.46 -4.88
N GLY A 307 -8.93 42.30 -5.10
CA GLY A 307 -8.76 43.73 -5.39
C GLY A 307 -8.06 44.45 -4.25
N HIS A 308 -8.52 44.23 -3.02
CA HIS A 308 -7.83 44.71 -1.82
C HIS A 308 -6.42 44.12 -1.64
N SER A 309 -6.12 42.95 -2.20
CA SER A 309 -4.75 42.39 -2.17
C SER A 309 -3.80 43.03 -3.20
N ILE A 310 -4.30 43.82 -4.16
CA ILE A 310 -3.49 44.44 -5.22
C ILE A 310 -3.53 45.97 -5.25
N GLU A 311 -4.55 46.61 -4.67
CA GLU A 311 -4.85 48.03 -4.90
C GLU A 311 -3.72 49.01 -4.51
N LEU A 312 -3.01 48.78 -3.39
CA LEU A 312 -1.88 49.63 -2.97
C LEU A 312 -0.66 49.53 -3.91
N ASN A 313 -0.57 48.49 -4.75
CA ASN A 313 0.54 48.28 -5.68
C ASN A 313 0.31 48.94 -7.06
N LEU A 314 -0.72 49.77 -7.22
CA LEU A 314 -1.07 50.45 -8.47
C LEU A 314 -0.39 51.83 -8.60
N TYR A 315 -0.06 52.22 -9.83
CA TYR A 315 0.87 53.33 -10.10
C TYR A 315 0.25 54.74 -10.03
N HIS A 316 -1.07 54.88 -10.12
CA HIS A 316 -1.76 56.18 -10.07
C HIS A 316 -2.98 56.11 -9.14
N LYS A 317 -3.29 57.25 -8.49
CA LYS A 317 -4.32 57.35 -7.43
C LYS A 317 -5.73 57.00 -7.90
N ASN A 318 -6.04 57.21 -9.19
CA ASN A 318 -7.35 56.92 -9.73
C ASN A 318 -7.63 55.40 -9.74
N GLU A 319 -6.67 54.59 -10.16
CA GLU A 319 -6.77 53.13 -10.16
C GLU A 319 -6.80 52.55 -8.75
N ILE A 320 -6.01 53.09 -7.80
CA ILE A 320 -6.07 52.71 -6.38
C ILE A 320 -7.49 52.91 -5.84
N VAL A 321 -8.01 54.14 -5.93
CA VAL A 321 -9.33 54.51 -5.39
C VAL A 321 -10.46 53.78 -6.11
N THR A 322 -10.36 53.58 -7.43
CA THR A 322 -11.37 52.83 -8.21
C THR A 322 -11.40 51.36 -7.78
N THR A 323 -10.23 50.71 -7.65
CA THR A 323 -10.13 49.30 -7.24
C THR A 323 -10.69 49.11 -5.83
N MET A 324 -10.36 50.04 -4.92
CA MET A 324 -10.84 50.03 -3.54
C MET A 324 -12.36 50.21 -3.41
N ILE A 325 -12.94 51.20 -4.12
CA ILE A 325 -14.40 51.41 -4.11
C ILE A 325 -15.13 50.21 -4.73
N VAL A 326 -14.66 49.71 -5.88
CA VAL A 326 -15.30 48.56 -6.55
C VAL A 326 -15.20 47.30 -5.69
N SER A 327 -14.04 47.03 -5.08
CA SER A 327 -13.85 45.88 -4.20
C SER A 327 -14.74 45.96 -2.96
N PHE A 328 -14.89 47.13 -2.35
CA PHE A 328 -15.81 47.32 -1.21
C PHE A 328 -17.30 47.19 -1.62
N MET A 329 -17.69 47.70 -2.79
CA MET A 329 -19.05 47.51 -3.32
C MET A 329 -19.37 46.02 -3.58
N LEU A 330 -18.42 45.27 -4.16
CA LEU A 330 -18.53 43.83 -4.36
C LEU A 330 -18.62 43.09 -3.01
N TRP A 331 -17.86 43.50 -1.99
CA TRP A 331 -17.98 42.94 -0.64
C TRP A 331 -19.39 43.12 -0.07
N CYS A 332 -19.88 44.37 0.00
CA CYS A 332 -21.21 44.73 0.51
C CYS A 332 -22.34 43.94 -0.18
N LEU A 333 -22.26 43.81 -1.51
CA LEU A 333 -23.19 43.00 -2.30
C LEU A 333 -23.12 41.51 -1.89
N SER A 334 -21.91 40.93 -1.82
CA SER A 334 -21.74 39.52 -1.50
C SER A 334 -22.23 39.15 -0.10
N VAL A 335 -21.99 40.02 0.90
CA VAL A 335 -22.46 39.87 2.28
C VAL A 335 -23.99 39.94 2.34
N SER A 336 -24.59 40.89 1.64
CA SER A 336 -26.06 41.04 1.58
C SER A 336 -26.74 39.80 0.98
N LEU A 337 -26.22 39.29 -0.15
CA LEU A 337 -26.74 38.09 -0.81
C LEU A 337 -26.51 36.82 0.04
N ALA A 338 -25.34 36.68 0.64
CA ALA A 338 -24.99 35.50 1.43
C ALA A 338 -25.82 35.39 2.71
N PHE A 339 -26.09 36.47 3.45
CA PHE A 339 -26.89 36.39 4.67
C PHE A 339 -28.32 35.91 4.42
N MET A 340 -28.94 36.28 3.30
CA MET A 340 -30.25 35.74 2.90
C MET A 340 -30.20 34.23 2.68
N ILE A 341 -29.21 33.75 1.93
CA ILE A 341 -29.08 32.32 1.60
C ILE A 341 -28.61 31.48 2.79
N MET A 342 -27.78 32.05 3.67
CA MET A 342 -27.38 31.43 4.94
C MET A 342 -28.56 31.28 5.90
N THR A 343 -29.47 32.25 5.95
CA THR A 343 -30.70 32.16 6.74
C THR A 343 -31.58 31.01 6.24
N ILE A 344 -31.75 30.88 4.92
CA ILE A 344 -32.49 29.77 4.29
C ILE A 344 -31.79 28.42 4.56
N TYR A 345 -30.46 28.36 4.50
CA TYR A 345 -29.70 27.14 4.77
C TYR A 345 -29.81 26.68 6.24
N VAL A 346 -29.71 27.60 7.20
CA VAL A 346 -29.90 27.30 8.63
C VAL A 346 -31.34 26.87 8.92
N TRP A 347 -32.34 27.55 8.36
CA TRP A 347 -33.74 27.13 8.43
C TRP A 347 -33.93 25.70 7.88
N ARG A 348 -33.34 25.40 6.72
CA ARG A 348 -33.36 24.06 6.10
C ARG A 348 -32.72 23.00 7.01
N LEU A 349 -31.61 23.31 7.67
CA LEU A 349 -30.97 22.40 8.65
C LEU A 349 -31.85 22.19 9.90
N ILE A 350 -32.58 23.20 10.37
CA ILE A 350 -33.50 23.08 11.50
C ILE A 350 -34.68 22.17 11.13
N VAL A 351 -35.29 22.36 9.96
CA VAL A 351 -36.47 21.61 9.50
C VAL A 351 -36.09 20.20 9.02
N HIS A 352 -35.27 20.10 7.97
CA HIS A 352 -34.96 18.84 7.27
C HIS A 352 -33.74 18.09 7.82
N LYS A 353 -33.10 18.62 8.87
CA LYS A 353 -31.89 18.07 9.52
C LYS A 353 -30.66 18.05 8.60
N ILE A 354 -29.60 17.40 9.06
CA ILE A 354 -28.29 17.36 8.41
C ILE A 354 -28.32 16.67 7.03
N PRO A 355 -27.49 17.10 6.05
CA PRO A 355 -27.51 16.56 4.69
C PRO A 355 -27.26 15.04 4.59
N PRO A 356 -27.70 14.39 3.50
CA PRO A 356 -27.33 13.00 3.22
C PRO A 356 -25.82 12.87 2.99
N THR A 357 -25.25 11.71 3.30
CA THR A 357 -23.80 11.49 3.39
C THR A 357 -23.01 11.94 2.17
N LYS A 358 -23.54 11.74 0.95
CA LYS A 358 -22.89 12.16 -0.32
C LYS A 358 -22.68 13.69 -0.45
N LEU A 359 -23.44 14.50 0.30
CA LEU A 359 -23.41 15.96 0.28
C LEU A 359 -22.85 16.58 1.57
N ILE A 360 -22.46 15.77 2.57
CA ILE A 360 -22.18 16.30 3.91
C ILE A 360 -21.02 17.29 3.95
N PHE A 361 -19.98 17.05 3.14
CA PHE A 361 -18.83 17.94 3.00
C PHE A 361 -19.19 19.32 2.40
N THR A 362 -20.34 19.47 1.72
CA THR A 362 -20.81 20.79 1.26
C THR A 362 -21.23 21.72 2.41
N GLY A 363 -21.38 21.20 3.63
CA GLY A 363 -21.59 22.00 4.85
C GLY A 363 -20.41 22.93 5.20
N PHE A 364 -19.25 22.76 4.57
CA PHE A 364 -18.12 23.70 4.68
C PHE A 364 -18.26 24.94 3.78
N LEU A 365 -19.13 24.95 2.76
CA LEU A 365 -19.24 26.13 1.87
C LEU A 365 -19.60 27.45 2.59
N PRO A 366 -20.49 27.47 3.61
CA PRO A 366 -20.68 28.61 4.51
C PRO A 366 -19.42 29.12 5.21
N VAL A 367 -18.58 28.19 5.69
CA VAL A 367 -17.31 28.50 6.35
C VAL A 367 -16.39 29.26 5.39
N GLY A 368 -16.37 28.81 4.13
CA GLY A 368 -15.54 29.42 3.09
C GLY A 368 -15.93 30.85 2.75
N PHE A 369 -17.23 31.13 2.69
CA PHE A 369 -17.74 32.49 2.54
C PHE A 369 -17.27 33.39 3.70
N LEU A 370 -17.51 32.97 4.94
CA LEU A 370 -17.30 33.79 6.13
C LEU A 370 -15.82 34.09 6.39
N GLY A 371 -14.93 33.11 6.18
CA GLY A 371 -13.48 33.32 6.21
C GLY A 371 -13.02 34.36 5.19
N GLN A 372 -13.49 34.25 3.93
CA GLN A 372 -13.09 35.19 2.89
C GLN A 372 -13.69 36.60 3.09
N SER A 373 -14.93 36.71 3.56
CA SER A 373 -15.55 38.01 3.86
C SER A 373 -14.85 38.72 5.02
N SER A 374 -14.36 37.96 6.01
CA SER A 374 -13.53 38.48 7.12
C SER A 374 -12.18 39.00 6.62
N TYR A 375 -11.44 38.19 5.86
CA TYR A 375 -10.19 38.57 5.19
C TYR A 375 -10.37 39.86 4.36
N SER A 376 -11.41 39.91 3.53
CA SER A 376 -11.68 41.03 2.63
C SER A 376 -11.92 42.37 3.34
N VAL A 377 -12.73 42.39 4.40
CA VAL A 377 -13.05 43.65 5.11
C VAL A 377 -11.92 44.11 6.01
N TYR A 378 -11.17 43.18 6.60
CA TYR A 378 -9.96 43.53 7.36
C TYR A 378 -8.91 44.19 6.46
N LEU A 379 -8.66 43.60 5.28
CA LEU A 379 -7.69 44.11 4.31
C LEU A 379 -8.08 45.49 3.77
N PHE A 380 -9.36 45.71 3.44
CA PHE A 380 -9.89 47.05 3.12
C PHE A 380 -9.61 48.08 4.22
N GLY A 381 -9.88 47.73 5.49
CA GLY A 381 -9.60 48.59 6.63
C GLY A 381 -8.11 48.90 6.80
N ASN A 382 -7.24 47.92 6.56
CA ASN A 382 -5.79 48.08 6.64
C ASN A 382 -5.27 49.01 5.53
N ASN A 383 -5.66 48.75 4.29
CA ASN A 383 -5.25 49.55 3.13
C ASN A 383 -5.73 51.00 3.22
N LEU A 384 -6.93 51.22 3.75
CA LEU A 384 -7.48 52.56 3.92
C LEU A 384 -6.83 53.32 5.09
N ASN A 385 -6.28 52.60 6.08
CA ASN A 385 -5.41 53.17 7.10
C ASN A 385 -4.00 53.50 6.56
N GLU A 386 -3.47 52.72 5.62
CA GLU A 386 -2.18 52.99 4.95
C GLU A 386 -2.27 54.12 3.92
N TYR A 387 -3.42 54.26 3.24
CA TYR A 387 -3.66 55.30 2.22
C TYR A 387 -4.01 56.68 2.82
N ILE A 388 -4.55 56.74 4.03
CA ILE A 388 -4.87 57.99 4.74
C ILE A 388 -3.63 58.45 5.52
N PRO A 389 -3.15 59.71 5.37
CA PRO A 389 -2.01 60.22 6.12
C PRO A 389 -2.19 60.11 7.64
N GLU A 390 -1.13 59.74 8.36
CA GLU A 390 -1.20 59.43 9.81
C GLU A 390 -1.75 60.55 10.71
N GLU A 391 -1.64 61.81 10.26
CA GLU A 391 -2.22 63.00 10.92
C GLU A 391 -3.76 62.92 11.03
N LEU A 392 -4.41 62.09 10.21
CA LEU A 392 -5.86 61.95 10.13
C LEU A 392 -6.34 60.66 10.83
N LEU A 393 -6.79 60.81 12.08
CA LEU A 393 -7.30 59.74 12.95
C LEU A 393 -8.39 58.85 12.30
N TYR A 394 -9.06 59.33 11.26
CA TYR A 394 -10.09 58.61 10.50
C TYR A 394 -9.62 57.24 9.97
N GLY A 395 -8.36 57.10 9.54
CA GLY A 395 -7.82 55.81 9.07
C GLY A 395 -7.86 54.74 10.16
N LYS A 396 -7.32 55.08 11.34
CA LYS A 396 -7.27 54.19 12.52
C LYS A 396 -8.67 53.87 13.06
N ILE A 397 -9.60 54.83 13.03
CA ILE A 397 -11.02 54.60 13.38
C ILE A 397 -11.68 53.61 12.41
N LEU A 398 -11.47 53.76 11.11
CA LEU A 398 -12.12 52.93 10.09
C LEU A 398 -11.53 51.52 10.05
N LEU A 399 -10.22 51.36 10.27
CA LEU A 399 -9.60 50.06 10.53
C LEU A 399 -10.20 49.36 11.76
N CYS A 400 -10.44 50.07 12.87
CA CYS A 400 -11.11 49.48 14.03
C CYS A 400 -12.53 48.99 13.70
N ILE A 401 -13.33 49.78 12.97
CA ILE A 401 -14.68 49.39 12.52
C ILE A 401 -14.61 48.13 11.64
N CYS A 402 -13.73 48.13 10.64
CA CYS A 402 -13.51 46.98 9.76
C CYS A 402 -13.03 45.74 10.53
N GLY A 403 -12.17 45.91 11.54
CA GLY A 403 -11.71 44.86 12.44
C GLY A 403 -12.84 44.22 13.25
N PHE A 404 -13.75 45.01 13.82
CA PHE A 404 -14.92 44.47 14.51
C PHE A 404 -15.85 43.68 13.57
N PHE A 405 -16.09 44.16 12.34
CA PHE A 405 -16.85 43.41 11.33
C PHE A 405 -16.13 42.13 10.88
N ALA A 406 -14.80 42.16 10.72
CA ALA A 406 -13.99 41.00 10.38
C ALA A 406 -14.07 39.92 11.46
N MET A 407 -13.94 40.29 12.73
CA MET A 407 -14.05 39.38 13.87
C MET A 407 -15.47 38.82 14.03
N PHE A 408 -16.51 39.62 13.79
CA PHE A 408 -17.90 39.15 13.79
C PHE A 408 -18.14 38.06 12.74
N LEU A 409 -17.68 38.29 11.51
CA LEU A 409 -17.78 37.31 10.42
C LEU A 409 -16.96 36.04 10.71
N LEU A 410 -15.75 36.19 11.26
CA LEU A 410 -14.90 35.05 11.62
C LEU A 410 -15.50 34.20 12.75
N SER A 411 -16.13 34.84 13.74
CA SER A 411 -16.87 34.18 14.81
C SER A 411 -18.03 33.32 14.26
N LEU A 412 -18.79 33.86 13.31
CA LEU A 412 -19.83 33.08 12.61
C LEU A 412 -19.20 31.96 11.74
N GLY A 413 -18.00 32.18 11.19
CA GLY A 413 -17.21 31.17 10.49
C GLY A 413 -16.82 29.98 11.38
N TYR A 414 -16.39 30.23 12.62
CA TYR A 414 -16.15 29.18 13.61
C TYR A 414 -17.43 28.43 13.98
N PHE A 415 -18.56 29.12 14.17
CA PHE A 415 -19.85 28.49 14.46
C PHE A 415 -20.30 27.57 13.30
N MET A 416 -20.15 28.01 12.06
CA MET A 416 -20.42 27.18 10.87
C MET A 416 -19.42 26.01 10.77
N THR A 417 -18.17 26.20 11.17
CA THR A 417 -17.15 25.12 11.21
C THR A 417 -17.54 24.06 12.22
N PHE A 418 -18.01 24.47 13.40
CA PHE A 418 -18.55 23.56 14.41
C PHE A 418 -19.75 22.76 13.86
N ILE A 419 -20.71 23.41 13.18
CA ILE A 419 -21.85 22.72 12.54
C ILE A 419 -21.37 21.72 11.47
N ALA A 420 -20.37 22.07 10.66
CA ALA A 420 -19.85 21.21 9.60
C ALA A 420 -19.10 19.97 10.17
N ILE A 421 -18.24 20.18 11.18
CA ILE A 421 -17.52 19.10 11.86
C ILE A 421 -18.48 18.19 12.65
N THR A 422 -19.41 18.75 13.42
CA THR A 422 -20.41 17.96 14.15
C THR A 422 -21.36 17.20 13.21
N SER A 423 -21.69 17.77 12.04
CA SER A 423 -22.39 17.04 10.99
C SER A 423 -21.61 15.80 10.54
N ILE A 424 -20.30 15.93 10.24
CA ILE A 424 -19.43 14.79 9.93
C ILE A 424 -19.41 13.78 11.08
N LEU A 425 -19.13 14.22 12.31
CA LEU A 425 -19.04 13.35 13.48
C LEU A 425 -20.34 12.58 13.74
N SER A 426 -21.52 13.19 13.50
CA SER A 426 -22.83 12.53 13.64
C SER A 426 -23.10 11.41 12.63
N LYS A 427 -22.25 11.24 11.61
CA LYS A 427 -22.27 10.09 10.69
C LYS A 427 -21.17 9.05 11.01
N ILE A 428 -20.32 9.32 12.01
CA ILE A 428 -19.17 8.52 12.39
C ILE A 428 -19.39 7.93 13.79
N ARG A 429 -18.78 6.76 14.08
CA ARG A 429 -18.84 6.15 15.42
C ARG A 429 -17.94 6.94 16.40
N PRO A 430 -18.35 7.13 17.67
CA PRO A 430 -19.48 6.47 18.35
C PRO A 430 -20.84 7.17 18.16
N PHE A 431 -20.91 8.38 17.60
CA PHE A 431 -22.12 9.20 17.58
C PHE A 431 -23.21 8.70 16.62
N ALA A 432 -22.85 7.94 15.58
CA ALA A 432 -23.79 7.30 14.67
C ALA A 432 -24.18 5.89 15.16
N ASN A 433 -25.43 5.75 15.65
CA ASN A 433 -26.00 4.44 16.05
C ASN A 433 -26.08 3.46 14.87
N THR A 434 -26.40 3.95 13.67
CA THR A 434 -26.55 3.16 12.43
C THR A 434 -25.82 3.83 11.26
N PRO A 435 -24.47 3.72 11.19
CA PRO A 435 -23.69 4.30 10.09
C PRO A 435 -24.00 3.58 8.76
N ASN A 436 -24.10 4.34 7.67
CA ASN A 436 -24.45 3.79 6.36
C ASN A 436 -23.25 3.06 5.74
N ILE A 437 -23.28 1.73 5.78
CA ILE A 437 -22.22 0.79 5.36
C ILE A 437 -21.71 1.04 3.92
N GLN A 438 -22.56 1.57 3.02
CA GLN A 438 -22.11 1.92 1.66
C GLN A 438 -21.08 3.05 1.68
N ASN A 439 -21.25 4.04 2.56
CA ASN A 439 -20.46 5.30 2.59
C ASN A 439 -19.54 5.40 3.83
N THR A 440 -19.53 4.42 4.72
CA THR A 440 -18.70 4.38 5.94
C THR A 440 -17.88 3.10 6.03
N ASN A 441 -16.70 3.21 6.62
CA ASN A 441 -15.76 2.14 6.97
C ASN A 441 -16.24 1.34 8.19
N LYS A 442 -15.60 0.21 8.50
CA LYS A 442 -15.96 -0.66 9.64
C LYS A 442 -15.73 0.04 10.99
N LEU A 443 -14.72 0.92 11.04
CA LEU A 443 -14.45 1.90 12.09
C LEU A 443 -15.53 3.01 12.21
N GLY A 444 -16.45 3.12 11.24
CA GLY A 444 -17.50 4.14 11.16
C GLY A 444 -17.09 5.43 10.45
N MET A 445 -15.81 5.62 10.09
CA MET A 445 -15.34 6.81 9.37
C MET A 445 -15.90 6.89 7.94
N LEU A 446 -15.96 8.09 7.35
CA LEU A 446 -16.47 8.31 5.99
C LEU A 446 -15.47 7.85 4.92
N LYS A 447 -15.93 7.09 3.92
CA LYS A 447 -15.11 6.68 2.76
C LYS A 447 -14.69 7.90 1.93
N HIS A 448 -13.47 7.88 1.39
CA HIS A 448 -12.99 8.95 0.52
C HIS A 448 -13.77 8.99 -0.81
N HIS A 449 -14.22 10.18 -1.22
CA HIS A 449 -14.93 10.40 -2.49
C HIS A 449 -14.76 11.85 -2.98
N LYS A 450 -15.16 12.13 -4.23
CA LYS A 450 -15.05 13.45 -4.89
C LYS A 450 -15.57 14.65 -4.07
N GLY A 451 -16.41 14.43 -3.05
CA GLY A 451 -16.92 15.48 -2.15
C GLY A 451 -15.90 16.03 -1.15
N PHE A 452 -14.77 15.34 -0.90
CA PHE A 452 -13.70 15.85 -0.02
C PHE A 452 -13.11 17.18 -0.52
N TRP A 453 -13.09 17.38 -1.85
CA TRP A 453 -12.72 18.65 -2.47
C TRP A 453 -13.55 19.86 -1.99
N ALA A 454 -14.79 19.66 -1.49
CA ALA A 454 -15.60 20.75 -0.95
C ALA A 454 -15.08 21.33 0.38
N MET A 455 -14.14 20.66 1.06
CA MET A 455 -13.50 21.17 2.28
C MET A 455 -12.27 22.04 2.03
N THR A 456 -11.54 21.82 0.93
CA THR A 456 -10.21 22.42 0.72
C THR A 456 -10.26 23.94 0.74
N PHE A 457 -11.09 24.53 -0.13
CA PHE A 457 -11.19 25.99 -0.22
C PHE A 457 -11.74 26.65 1.06
N PRO A 458 -12.84 26.17 1.70
CA PRO A 458 -13.29 26.73 2.96
C PRO A 458 -12.31 26.72 4.12
N LEU A 459 -11.49 25.67 4.25
CA LEU A 459 -10.43 25.64 5.24
C LEU A 459 -9.35 26.67 4.90
N GLY A 460 -9.03 26.82 3.61
CA GLY A 460 -8.06 27.81 3.16
C GLY A 460 -8.47 29.26 3.39
N THR A 461 -9.73 29.65 3.16
CA THR A 461 -10.17 31.04 3.39
C THR A 461 -10.26 31.39 4.87
N MET A 462 -10.61 30.41 5.73
CA MET A 462 -10.50 30.57 7.18
C MET A 462 -9.05 30.73 7.63
N ALA A 463 -8.08 30.08 6.97
CA ALA A 463 -6.67 30.29 7.25
C ALA A 463 -6.23 31.73 6.91
N LEU A 464 -6.61 32.25 5.73
CA LEU A 464 -6.30 33.63 5.31
C LEU A 464 -6.88 34.67 6.29
N GLY A 465 -8.18 34.61 6.60
CA GLY A 465 -8.82 35.57 7.50
C GLY A 465 -8.25 35.57 8.93
N ASN A 466 -7.81 34.41 9.41
CA ASN A 466 -7.08 34.30 10.68
C ASN A 466 -5.66 34.88 10.60
N THR A 467 -4.98 34.73 9.46
CA THR A 467 -3.58 35.13 9.32
C THR A 467 -3.46 36.65 9.33
N GLU A 468 -4.32 37.38 8.62
CA GLU A 468 -4.23 38.86 8.60
C GLU A 468 -4.61 39.51 9.93
N ILE A 469 -5.66 39.01 10.61
CA ILE A 469 -5.98 39.47 11.97
C ILE A 469 -4.85 39.10 12.94
N GLY A 470 -4.15 37.99 12.70
CA GLY A 470 -2.93 37.58 13.42
C GLY A 470 -1.69 38.43 13.13
N ASN A 471 -1.62 39.10 11.97
CA ASN A 471 -0.52 40.00 11.59
C ASN A 471 -0.63 41.34 12.33
N GLY A 472 -1.85 41.84 12.56
CA GLY A 472 -2.15 42.83 13.62
C GLY A 472 -1.92 44.31 13.27
N GLY A 473 -2.70 44.86 12.34
CA GLY A 473 -2.61 46.28 11.93
C GLY A 473 -3.04 47.34 12.96
N ILE A 474 -3.50 46.95 14.16
CA ILE A 474 -3.90 47.90 15.23
C ILE A 474 -2.82 47.89 16.32
N GLY A 475 -1.82 48.77 16.17
CA GLY A 475 -0.77 48.99 17.16
C GLY A 475 0.42 48.01 17.09
N ASP A 476 0.62 47.35 15.94
CA ASP A 476 1.80 46.54 15.60
C ASP A 476 2.07 45.31 16.49
N TYR A 477 1.10 44.91 17.32
CA TYR A 477 1.19 43.72 18.16
C TYR A 477 0.59 42.50 17.43
N PRO A 478 1.40 41.48 17.06
CA PRO A 478 0.91 40.30 16.36
C PRO A 478 0.05 39.44 17.28
N LEU A 479 -1.21 39.21 16.90
CA LEU A 479 -2.17 38.44 17.69
C LEU A 479 -1.94 36.93 17.51
N LEU A 480 -0.96 36.38 18.24
CA LEU A 480 -0.51 34.98 18.13
C LEU A 480 -1.65 33.95 18.11
N ALA A 481 -2.73 34.17 18.87
CA ALA A 481 -3.88 33.26 18.89
C ALA A 481 -4.52 33.07 17.50
N PHE A 482 -4.77 34.16 16.76
CA PHE A 482 -5.29 34.10 15.39
C PHE A 482 -4.25 33.50 14.44
N ARG A 483 -2.96 33.82 14.61
CA ARG A 483 -1.85 33.26 13.83
C ARG A 483 -1.74 31.72 13.97
N TYR A 484 -1.91 31.18 15.18
CA TYR A 484 -1.98 29.74 15.42
C TYR A 484 -3.23 29.10 14.80
N MET A 485 -4.40 29.74 14.94
CA MET A 485 -5.63 29.27 14.28
C MET A 485 -5.48 29.23 12.76
N GLY A 486 -4.87 30.26 12.16
CA GLY A 486 -4.54 30.29 10.73
C GLY A 486 -3.67 29.11 10.29
N ALA A 487 -2.64 28.78 11.07
CA ALA A 487 -1.78 27.62 10.80
C ALA A 487 -2.53 26.28 10.89
N ILE A 488 -3.44 26.11 11.87
CA ILE A 488 -4.26 24.89 11.99
C ILE A 488 -5.15 24.70 10.75
N PHE A 489 -5.84 25.75 10.31
CA PHE A 489 -6.67 25.71 9.11
C PHE A 489 -5.85 25.49 7.82
N ALA A 490 -4.66 26.10 7.72
CA ALA A 490 -3.76 25.92 6.57
C ALA A 490 -3.25 24.47 6.46
N VAL A 491 -2.78 23.88 7.56
CA VAL A 491 -2.32 22.47 7.59
C VAL A 491 -3.45 21.51 7.24
N ALA A 492 -4.66 21.73 7.76
CA ALA A 492 -5.84 20.92 7.42
C ALA A 492 -6.21 21.03 5.93
N CYS A 493 -6.15 22.24 5.34
CA CYS A 493 -6.34 22.47 3.92
C CYS A 493 -5.33 21.67 3.07
N ILE A 494 -4.03 21.79 3.38
CA ILE A 494 -2.94 21.13 2.63
C ILE A 494 -3.08 19.60 2.68
N ILE A 495 -3.28 19.01 3.87
CA ILE A 495 -3.40 17.55 4.02
C ILE A 495 -4.57 16.99 3.20
N ILE A 496 -5.72 17.66 3.21
CA ILE A 496 -6.89 17.24 2.44
C ILE A 496 -6.64 17.40 0.93
N THR A 497 -6.05 18.52 0.49
CA THR A 497 -5.69 18.73 -0.92
C THR A 497 -4.74 17.65 -1.43
N THR A 498 -3.67 17.31 -0.69
CA THR A 498 -2.74 16.23 -1.07
C THR A 498 -3.44 14.88 -1.10
N SER A 499 -4.25 14.55 -0.10
CA SER A 499 -4.99 13.27 -0.03
C SER A 499 -5.91 13.06 -1.24
N CYS A 500 -6.56 14.13 -1.71
CA CYS A 500 -7.46 14.11 -2.88
C CYS A 500 -6.76 13.85 -4.23
N LEU A 501 -5.43 13.81 -4.30
CA LEU A 501 -4.65 13.65 -5.54
C LEU A 501 -4.12 12.22 -5.79
N MET A 502 -4.25 11.28 -4.85
CA MET A 502 -3.38 10.07 -4.82
C MET A 502 -3.91 8.76 -5.43
N GLY A 503 -5.17 8.66 -5.86
CA GLY A 503 -5.62 7.56 -6.74
C GLY A 503 -6.17 6.26 -6.09
N PRO A 504 -6.11 5.10 -6.80
CA PRO A 504 -7.06 3.98 -6.67
C PRO A 504 -6.78 2.90 -5.60
N GLN A 505 -7.80 2.06 -5.34
CA GLN A 505 -8.02 1.34 -4.06
C GLN A 505 -8.11 -0.21 -4.17
N GLN A 506 -7.50 -0.85 -5.18
CA GLN A 506 -7.57 -2.31 -5.41
C GLN A 506 -6.21 -3.01 -5.20
N VAL A 507 -6.24 -4.29 -4.79
CA VAL A 507 -5.08 -5.20 -4.61
C VAL A 507 -4.53 -5.72 -5.96
N VAL A 508 -3.20 -5.80 -6.09
CA VAL A 508 -2.47 -6.13 -7.33
C VAL A 508 -1.61 -7.41 -7.19
N PHE A 509 -1.21 -8.04 -8.30
CA PHE A 509 -0.52 -9.34 -8.43
C PHE A 509 0.50 -9.67 -7.31
N ASP A 510 1.69 -9.05 -7.32
CA ASP A 510 2.76 -9.35 -6.33
C ASP A 510 2.49 -8.74 -4.93
N GLU A 511 1.55 -7.78 -4.85
CA GLU A 511 1.14 -7.12 -3.60
C GLU A 511 0.30 -8.08 -2.71
N LEU A 512 -0.46 -8.99 -3.31
CA LEU A 512 -1.16 -10.09 -2.62
C LEU A 512 -0.21 -10.99 -1.82
N HIS A 513 0.92 -11.38 -2.41
CA HIS A 513 1.94 -12.20 -1.75
C HIS A 513 2.58 -11.44 -0.58
N THR A 514 2.87 -10.16 -0.77
CA THR A 514 3.44 -9.30 0.27
C THR A 514 2.49 -9.18 1.47
N TRP A 515 1.17 -9.04 1.26
CA TRP A 515 0.19 -9.04 2.36
C TRP A 515 0.17 -10.34 3.17
N ARG A 516 0.18 -11.51 2.50
CA ARG A 516 0.22 -12.82 3.19
C ARG A 516 1.49 -12.98 4.03
N GLN A 517 2.64 -12.57 3.49
CA GLN A 517 3.92 -12.57 4.20
C GLN A 517 3.92 -11.63 5.42
N ILE A 518 3.22 -10.49 5.35
CA ILE A 518 3.02 -9.60 6.50
C ILE A 518 2.08 -10.23 7.53
N GLN A 519 1.01 -10.91 7.11
CA GLN A 519 0.08 -11.59 8.01
C GLN A 519 0.80 -12.61 8.90
N HIS A 520 1.71 -13.44 8.34
CA HIS A 520 2.50 -14.38 9.13
C HIS A 520 3.32 -13.70 10.26
N TYR A 521 3.87 -12.50 10.03
CA TYR A 521 4.54 -11.71 11.09
C TYR A 521 3.60 -11.10 12.14
N PHE A 522 2.29 -10.99 11.86
CA PHE A 522 1.28 -10.64 12.87
C PHE A 522 0.84 -11.85 13.68
N ASP A 523 0.61 -12.97 13.00
CA ASP A 523 0.14 -14.22 13.61
C ASP A 523 1.24 -14.93 14.40
N GLY A 524 2.51 -14.55 14.20
CA GLY A 524 3.67 -15.20 14.81
C GLY A 524 3.99 -16.57 14.20
N THR A 525 3.47 -16.85 13.01
CA THR A 525 3.61 -18.14 12.34
C THR A 525 4.87 -18.19 11.50
N PHE A 526 5.61 -19.31 11.59
CA PHE A 526 6.76 -19.54 10.71
C PHE A 526 6.30 -19.77 9.27
N TYR A 527 6.90 -19.03 8.34
CA TYR A 527 6.85 -19.32 6.91
C TYR A 527 8.27 -19.27 6.34
N LEU A 528 8.48 -20.00 5.24
CA LEU A 528 9.73 -20.01 4.51
C LEU A 528 9.50 -19.36 3.13
N ASP A 529 10.41 -18.46 2.74
CA ASP A 529 10.34 -17.72 1.48
C ASP A 529 11.71 -17.69 0.78
N VAL A 530 11.72 -17.46 -0.53
CA VAL A 530 12.94 -17.40 -1.36
C VAL A 530 13.80 -16.16 -1.06
N HIS A 531 13.26 -15.12 -0.42
CA HIS A 531 13.94 -13.84 -0.24
C HIS A 531 14.18 -13.51 1.25
N PRO A 532 15.30 -12.84 1.58
CA PRO A 532 15.56 -12.36 2.94
C PRO A 532 14.46 -11.41 3.48
N PRO A 533 14.43 -11.16 4.80
CA PRO A 533 13.22 -10.65 5.44
C PRO A 533 13.06 -9.12 5.44
N LEU A 534 14.11 -8.32 5.23
CA LEU A 534 14.09 -6.87 5.55
C LEU A 534 12.96 -6.10 4.86
N GLY A 535 12.78 -6.29 3.54
CA GLY A 535 11.72 -5.58 2.80
C GLY A 535 10.33 -5.88 3.36
N LYS A 536 10.10 -7.12 3.78
CA LYS A 536 8.85 -7.59 4.37
C LYS A 536 8.67 -7.07 5.80
N LEU A 537 9.75 -7.07 6.59
CA LEU A 537 9.77 -6.52 7.96
C LEU A 537 9.52 -5.01 7.98
N VAL A 538 9.98 -4.27 6.97
CA VAL A 538 9.67 -2.84 6.81
C VAL A 538 8.19 -2.63 6.47
N PHE A 539 7.60 -3.38 5.54
CA PHE A 539 6.16 -3.29 5.29
C PHE A 539 5.30 -3.78 6.47
N TYR A 540 5.77 -4.77 7.25
CA TYR A 540 5.19 -5.13 8.54
C TYR A 540 5.21 -3.96 9.52
N LEU A 541 6.36 -3.32 9.73
CA LEU A 541 6.47 -2.13 10.59
C LEU A 541 5.54 -1.00 10.13
N LEU A 542 5.46 -0.74 8.83
CA LEU A 542 4.55 0.27 8.25
C LEU A 542 3.07 -0.08 8.46
N SER A 543 2.67 -1.35 8.31
CA SER A 543 1.29 -1.77 8.57
C SER A 543 0.93 -1.75 10.07
N ARG A 544 1.90 -2.02 10.97
CA ARG A 544 1.76 -1.81 12.42
C ARG A 544 1.57 -0.33 12.78
N ILE A 545 2.38 0.56 12.20
CA ILE A 545 2.24 2.03 12.34
C ILE A 545 0.90 2.51 11.78
N GLY A 546 0.47 1.95 10.65
CA GLY A 546 -0.85 2.16 10.04
C GLY A 546 -2.03 1.54 10.79
N GLY A 547 -1.82 0.92 11.95
CA GLY A 547 -2.88 0.42 12.83
C GLY A 547 -3.58 -0.86 12.37
N TRP A 548 -3.03 -1.59 11.39
CA TRP A 548 -3.59 -2.88 10.96
C TRP A 548 -3.54 -3.92 12.08
N LYS A 549 -4.46 -4.89 12.02
CA LYS A 549 -4.65 -5.93 13.06
C LYS A 549 -4.73 -7.36 12.51
N ALA A 550 -4.38 -7.58 11.24
CA ALA A 550 -4.37 -8.90 10.59
C ALA A 550 -5.68 -9.71 10.68
N VAL A 551 -6.84 -9.04 10.81
CA VAL A 551 -8.16 -9.70 10.89
C VAL A 551 -8.72 -10.07 9.50
N THR A 552 -8.02 -9.69 8.43
CA THR A 552 -8.42 -9.87 7.03
C THR A 552 -7.28 -10.54 6.26
N SER A 553 -7.47 -11.78 5.82
CA SER A 553 -6.61 -12.38 4.80
C SER A 553 -6.97 -11.83 3.42
N PHE A 554 -5.99 -11.75 2.52
CA PHE A 554 -6.22 -11.45 1.11
C PHE A 554 -6.12 -12.73 0.30
N ASP A 555 -7.24 -13.10 -0.34
CA ASP A 555 -7.40 -14.42 -0.96
C ASP A 555 -7.22 -14.37 -2.49
N SER A 556 -7.56 -13.24 -3.12
CA SER A 556 -7.46 -13.04 -4.57
C SER A 556 -7.01 -11.62 -4.97
N ILE A 557 -6.42 -11.52 -6.16
CA ILE A 557 -6.09 -10.25 -6.81
C ILE A 557 -7.39 -9.48 -7.12
N GLY A 558 -7.36 -8.15 -7.10
CA GLY A 558 -8.53 -7.31 -7.42
C GLY A 558 -9.50 -7.07 -6.26
N GLN A 559 -9.30 -7.70 -5.10
CA GLN A 559 -10.01 -7.34 -3.87
C GLN A 559 -9.81 -5.84 -3.56
N THR A 560 -10.87 -5.17 -3.10
CA THR A 560 -10.82 -3.76 -2.73
C THR A 560 -10.36 -3.60 -1.29
N TYR A 561 -9.47 -2.65 -1.03
CA TYR A 561 -9.05 -2.33 0.33
C TYR A 561 -10.23 -1.73 1.12
N ILE A 562 -10.43 -2.18 2.35
CA ILE A 562 -11.57 -1.79 3.19
C ILE A 562 -11.09 -0.87 4.32
N ASP A 563 -10.18 -1.34 5.17
CA ASP A 563 -9.66 -0.63 6.35
C ASP A 563 -8.12 -0.72 6.47
N GLU A 564 -7.44 -1.32 5.48
CA GLU A 564 -6.01 -1.60 5.51
C GLU A 564 -5.15 -0.36 5.15
N PRO A 565 -3.95 -0.18 5.74
CA PRO A 565 -3.10 1.00 5.53
C PRO A 565 -2.31 0.99 4.20
N PHE A 566 -2.90 0.47 3.12
CA PHE A 566 -2.26 0.31 1.81
C PHE A 566 -1.67 1.62 1.26
N VAL A 567 -2.30 2.77 1.54
CA VAL A 567 -1.83 4.09 1.11
C VAL A 567 -0.47 4.43 1.71
N LEU A 568 -0.25 4.16 2.99
CA LEU A 568 1.03 4.41 3.67
C LEU A 568 2.15 3.53 3.10
N MET A 569 1.83 2.27 2.82
CA MET A 569 2.78 1.28 2.32
C MET A 569 3.15 1.54 0.84
N ARG A 570 2.18 1.93 0.01
CA ARG A 570 2.41 2.41 -1.36
C ARG A 570 3.19 3.73 -1.39
N MET A 571 2.85 4.69 -0.51
CA MET A 571 3.64 5.93 -0.38
C MET A 571 5.12 5.64 -0.08
N PHE A 572 5.42 4.70 0.82
CA PHE A 572 6.81 4.31 1.10
C PHE A 572 7.53 3.74 -0.13
N SER A 573 6.88 2.84 -0.88
CA SER A 573 7.40 2.30 -2.14
C SER A 573 7.64 3.40 -3.19
N SER A 574 6.71 4.36 -3.29
CA SER A 574 6.81 5.49 -4.23
C SER A 574 7.91 6.48 -3.84
N VAL A 575 8.10 6.74 -2.54
CA VAL A 575 9.24 7.53 -2.03
C VAL A 575 10.58 6.83 -2.35
N CYS A 576 10.65 5.49 -2.26
CA CYS A 576 11.83 4.75 -2.71
C CYS A 576 12.10 4.93 -4.21
N GLY A 577 11.04 4.96 -5.04
CA GLY A 577 11.13 5.28 -6.47
C GLY A 577 11.65 6.70 -6.74
N ILE A 578 11.12 7.71 -6.04
CA ILE A 578 11.54 9.11 -6.19
C ILE A 578 13.00 9.30 -5.78
N LEU A 579 13.38 8.84 -4.58
CA LEU A 579 14.76 8.95 -4.08
C LEU A 579 15.78 8.25 -4.99
N SER A 580 15.37 7.19 -5.68
CA SER A 580 16.20 6.51 -6.68
C SER A 580 16.52 7.41 -7.89
N VAL A 581 15.56 8.23 -8.34
CA VAL A 581 15.77 9.22 -9.43
C VAL A 581 16.69 10.36 -8.98
N ASP A 582 16.52 10.85 -7.75
CA ASP A 582 17.39 11.89 -7.18
C ASP A 582 18.83 11.41 -7.00
N LEU A 583 19.03 10.20 -6.47
CA LEU A 583 20.35 9.59 -6.35
C LEU A 583 20.98 9.32 -7.72
N PHE A 584 20.19 8.99 -8.74
CA PHE A 584 20.68 8.85 -10.12
C PHE A 584 21.23 10.18 -10.67
N TYR A 585 20.53 11.29 -10.41
CA TYR A 585 21.07 12.63 -10.70
C TYR A 585 22.38 12.86 -9.94
N MET A 586 22.45 12.53 -8.65
CA MET A 586 23.66 12.70 -7.84
C MET A 586 24.84 11.85 -8.32
N ILE A 587 24.63 10.61 -8.76
CA ILE A 587 25.66 9.76 -9.39
C ILE A 587 26.24 10.47 -10.61
N MET A 588 25.37 10.91 -11.54
CA MET A 588 25.81 11.64 -12.73
C MET A 588 26.58 12.91 -12.38
N ARG A 589 26.20 13.64 -11.31
CA ARG A 589 26.95 14.80 -10.83
C ARG A 589 28.31 14.45 -10.21
N LEU A 590 28.42 13.37 -9.43
CA LEU A 590 29.69 12.87 -8.91
C LEU A 590 30.68 12.49 -10.01
N GLU A 591 30.20 12.12 -11.20
CA GLU A 591 31.04 11.78 -12.36
C GLU A 591 31.47 13.01 -13.19
N ASN A 592 31.32 14.22 -12.63
CA ASN A 592 31.69 15.49 -13.25
C ASN A 592 30.99 15.70 -14.60
N ASN A 593 29.70 15.38 -14.64
CA ASN A 593 28.82 15.66 -15.77
C ASN A 593 28.06 16.97 -15.58
N GLY A 594 27.68 17.58 -16.70
CA GLY A 594 26.98 18.87 -16.70
C GLY A 594 25.59 18.79 -16.05
N TYR A 595 25.14 19.90 -15.48
CA TYR A 595 23.84 20.03 -14.80
C TYR A 595 22.68 19.51 -15.69
N ALA A 596 22.54 20.05 -16.90
CA ALA A 596 21.51 19.66 -17.85
C ALA A 596 21.65 18.20 -18.33
N MET A 597 22.88 17.70 -18.53
CA MET A 597 23.14 16.31 -18.92
C MET A 597 22.63 15.35 -17.83
N SER A 598 22.97 15.64 -16.58
CA SER A 598 22.59 14.83 -15.42
C SER A 598 21.08 14.87 -15.16
N MET A 599 20.43 16.03 -15.37
CA MET A 599 18.99 16.19 -15.27
C MET A 599 18.24 15.43 -16.35
N CYS A 600 18.68 15.50 -17.62
CA CYS A 600 18.07 14.69 -18.68
C CYS A 600 18.25 13.19 -18.40
N SER A 601 19.42 12.77 -17.89
CA SER A 601 19.68 11.38 -17.52
C SER A 601 18.81 10.85 -16.37
N SER A 602 18.51 11.65 -15.33
CA SER A 602 17.55 11.23 -14.30
C SER A 602 16.11 11.22 -14.82
N LEU A 603 15.74 12.16 -15.71
CA LEU A 603 14.44 12.15 -16.38
C LEU A 603 14.19 10.90 -17.23
N LEU A 604 15.23 10.30 -17.85
CA LEU A 604 15.08 9.02 -18.57
C LEU A 604 14.53 7.91 -17.66
N ILE A 605 14.97 7.85 -16.40
CA ILE A 605 14.49 6.86 -15.42
C ILE A 605 13.17 7.30 -14.77
N CYS A 606 12.96 8.61 -14.59
CA CYS A 606 11.67 9.16 -14.13
C CYS A 606 10.50 8.75 -15.05
N PHE A 607 10.76 8.59 -16.35
CA PHE A 607 9.80 8.14 -17.36
C PHE A 607 9.96 6.65 -17.77
N GLU A 608 10.60 5.82 -16.94
CA GLU A 608 10.70 4.38 -17.16
C GLU A 608 9.48 3.64 -16.57
N ASN A 609 8.56 3.26 -17.46
CA ASN A 609 7.29 2.59 -17.17
C ASN A 609 7.40 1.44 -16.16
N SER A 610 8.42 0.59 -16.28
CA SER A 610 8.63 -0.55 -15.39
C SER A 610 9.02 -0.13 -13.97
N MET A 611 9.86 0.89 -13.80
CA MET A 611 10.27 1.38 -12.48
C MET A 611 9.14 2.16 -11.78
N ILE A 612 8.34 2.92 -12.53
CA ILE A 612 7.12 3.57 -12.01
C ILE A 612 6.13 2.50 -11.53
N THR A 613 5.92 1.43 -12.31
CA THR A 613 5.00 0.35 -11.94
C THR A 613 5.46 -0.39 -10.67
N GLN A 614 6.77 -0.65 -10.50
CA GLN A 614 7.29 -1.27 -9.26
C GLN A 614 7.13 -0.36 -8.03
N SER A 615 7.46 0.92 -8.16
CA SER A 615 7.38 1.87 -7.03
C SER A 615 5.96 2.33 -6.68
N ARG A 616 4.96 2.10 -7.53
CA ARG A 616 3.55 2.42 -7.27
C ARG A 616 2.88 1.48 -6.25
N PHE A 617 3.29 0.22 -6.20
CA PHE A 617 2.63 -0.83 -5.41
C PHE A 617 3.48 -1.28 -4.21
N ILE A 618 2.91 -2.05 -3.29
CA ILE A 618 3.62 -2.55 -2.09
C ILE A 618 4.55 -3.70 -2.50
N LEU A 619 5.69 -3.36 -3.11
CA LEU A 619 6.62 -4.29 -3.74
C LEU A 619 8.05 -4.07 -3.24
N VAL A 620 8.75 -5.15 -2.87
CA VAL A 620 10.11 -5.08 -2.33
C VAL A 620 11.16 -4.66 -3.36
N ASP A 621 10.87 -4.79 -4.66
CA ASP A 621 11.82 -4.41 -5.73
C ASP A 621 12.06 -2.89 -5.80
N ALA A 622 11.10 -2.05 -5.40
CA ALA A 622 11.34 -0.61 -5.26
C ALA A 622 12.40 -0.28 -4.19
N MET A 623 12.40 -1.03 -3.08
CA MET A 623 13.40 -0.90 -2.02
C MET A 623 14.77 -1.46 -2.43
N LEU A 624 14.77 -2.53 -3.25
CA LEU A 624 15.98 -3.15 -3.80
C LEU A 624 16.69 -2.20 -4.77
N LEU A 625 15.95 -1.56 -5.69
CA LEU A 625 16.49 -0.60 -6.66
C LEU A 625 17.07 0.63 -5.95
N LEU A 626 16.37 1.15 -4.93
CA LEU A 626 16.90 2.21 -4.08
C LEU A 626 18.21 1.78 -3.42
N GLY A 627 18.25 0.59 -2.81
CA GLY A 627 19.45 0.03 -2.20
C GLY A 627 20.62 -0.06 -3.18
N GLN A 628 20.39 -0.64 -4.36
CA GLN A 628 21.39 -0.75 -5.42
C GLN A 628 21.92 0.61 -5.87
N ILE A 629 21.04 1.60 -6.08
CA ILE A 629 21.42 2.95 -6.50
C ILE A 629 22.17 3.68 -5.37
N MET A 630 21.78 3.49 -4.11
CA MET A 630 22.54 3.96 -2.94
C MET A 630 23.93 3.33 -2.87
N VAL A 631 24.09 2.03 -3.19
CA VAL A 631 25.41 1.38 -3.28
C VAL A 631 26.25 1.99 -4.40
N ILE A 632 25.70 2.18 -5.60
CA ILE A 632 26.42 2.83 -6.72
C ILE A 632 26.87 4.24 -6.31
N PHE A 633 25.98 5.05 -5.73
CA PHE A 633 26.27 6.40 -5.25
C PHE A 633 27.36 6.43 -4.17
N THR A 634 27.20 5.62 -3.11
CA THR A 634 28.14 5.62 -1.97
C THR A 634 29.53 5.13 -2.39
N VAL A 635 29.63 4.09 -3.22
CA VAL A 635 30.92 3.58 -3.74
C VAL A 635 31.57 4.58 -4.69
N LYS A 636 30.82 5.15 -5.65
CA LYS A 636 31.33 6.19 -6.58
C LYS A 636 31.71 7.51 -5.87
N SER A 637 31.21 7.73 -4.66
CA SER A 637 31.61 8.83 -3.77
C SER A 637 32.89 8.48 -3.00
N PHE A 638 32.91 7.32 -2.32
CA PHE A 638 34.05 6.81 -1.56
C PHE A 638 35.35 6.81 -2.38
N LEU A 639 35.31 6.29 -3.61
CA LEU A 639 36.44 6.22 -4.56
C LEU A 639 37.00 7.60 -5.01
N LYS A 640 36.42 8.72 -4.60
CA LYS A 640 36.86 10.09 -4.95
C LYS A 640 37.28 10.93 -3.75
N VAL A 641 37.22 10.37 -2.55
CA VAL A 641 37.52 11.08 -1.30
C VAL A 641 38.90 10.69 -0.79
N SER A 642 39.67 11.68 -0.32
CA SER A 642 41.02 11.47 0.20
C SER A 642 41.05 10.53 1.41
N PHE A 643 42.01 9.61 1.42
CA PHE A 643 42.16 8.56 2.42
C PHE A 643 42.15 9.10 3.87
N TYR A 644 41.52 8.35 4.77
CA TYR A 644 41.40 8.64 6.21
C TYR A 644 40.68 9.95 6.61
N SER A 645 40.22 10.77 5.65
CA SER A 645 39.39 11.93 5.95
C SER A 645 38.04 11.52 6.58
N TRP A 646 37.37 12.44 7.28
CA TRP A 646 36.04 12.18 7.86
C TRP A 646 35.03 11.72 6.80
N SER A 647 35.06 12.34 5.62
CA SER A 647 34.23 11.96 4.47
C SER A 647 34.54 10.56 3.94
N TRP A 648 35.78 10.07 4.06
CA TRP A 648 36.17 8.72 3.66
C TRP A 648 35.58 7.67 4.61
N TRP A 649 35.64 7.92 5.92
CA TRP A 649 35.01 7.08 6.93
C TRP A 649 33.48 7.08 6.82
N ALA A 650 32.86 8.24 6.62
CA ALA A 650 31.43 8.36 6.35
C ALA A 650 31.02 7.63 5.07
N GLY A 651 31.83 7.72 4.00
CA GLY A 651 31.64 6.97 2.76
C GLY A 651 31.71 5.46 2.97
N LEU A 652 32.70 4.97 3.72
CA LEU A 652 32.88 3.54 4.03
C LEU A 652 31.68 2.98 4.81
N LEU A 653 31.22 3.69 5.85
CA LEU A 653 30.03 3.32 6.62
C LEU A 653 28.77 3.37 5.76
N GLY A 654 28.61 4.42 4.93
CA GLY A 654 27.50 4.55 3.99
C GLY A 654 27.43 3.42 2.97
N CYS A 655 28.59 2.97 2.44
CA CYS A 655 28.68 1.78 1.59
C CYS A 655 28.23 0.53 2.35
N GLY A 656 28.80 0.26 3.52
CA GLY A 656 28.49 -0.94 4.30
C GLY A 656 27.01 -1.04 4.70
N ILE A 657 26.39 0.08 5.07
CA ILE A 657 24.96 0.15 5.37
C ILE A 657 24.12 -0.09 4.11
N SER A 658 24.49 0.54 2.97
CA SER A 658 23.73 0.44 1.71
C SER A 658 23.82 -0.97 1.10
N ILE A 659 24.98 -1.63 1.20
CA ILE A 659 25.17 -3.02 0.79
C ILE A 659 24.37 -3.93 1.73
N GLY A 660 24.48 -3.75 3.05
CA GLY A 660 23.74 -4.50 4.06
C GLY A 660 22.22 -4.44 3.87
N TRP A 661 21.68 -3.26 3.57
CA TRP A 661 20.29 -3.04 3.18
C TRP A 661 19.92 -3.86 1.93
N THR A 662 20.72 -3.76 0.86
CA THR A 662 20.44 -4.39 -0.44
C THR A 662 20.46 -5.92 -0.36
N ILE A 663 21.46 -6.53 0.30
CA ILE A 663 21.53 -8.00 0.46
C ILE A 663 20.41 -8.56 1.36
N SER A 664 19.85 -7.74 2.24
CA SER A 664 18.79 -8.13 3.20
C SER A 664 17.37 -8.05 2.63
N ILE A 665 17.17 -7.56 1.40
CA ILE A 665 15.85 -7.42 0.76
C ILE A 665 15.57 -8.56 -0.23
N LYS A 666 16.47 -8.84 -1.16
CA LYS A 666 16.32 -9.87 -2.21
C LYS A 666 17.67 -10.50 -2.49
N LEU A 667 17.71 -11.80 -2.83
CA LEU A 667 18.98 -12.49 -3.12
C LEU A 667 19.79 -11.82 -4.25
N ASN A 668 19.10 -11.11 -5.16
CA ASN A 668 19.71 -10.28 -6.21
C ASN A 668 20.73 -9.26 -5.66
N GLY A 669 20.58 -8.78 -4.42
CA GLY A 669 21.52 -7.83 -3.82
C GLY A 669 22.95 -8.37 -3.65
N TRP A 670 23.12 -9.70 -3.62
CA TRP A 670 24.44 -10.34 -3.60
C TRP A 670 25.20 -10.14 -4.92
N LEU A 671 24.50 -9.94 -6.05
CA LEU A 671 25.12 -9.56 -7.32
C LEU A 671 25.72 -8.14 -7.22
N THR A 672 25.07 -7.24 -6.48
CA THR A 672 25.60 -5.90 -6.20
C THR A 672 26.82 -5.97 -5.28
N LEU A 673 26.83 -6.84 -4.27
CA LEU A 673 28.02 -7.10 -3.44
C LEU A 673 29.20 -7.63 -4.27
N ILE A 674 28.98 -8.57 -5.21
CA ILE A 674 30.03 -9.08 -6.10
C ILE A 674 30.61 -7.96 -6.97
N TRP A 675 29.74 -7.10 -7.54
CA TRP A 675 30.17 -5.94 -8.32
C TRP A 675 31.05 -4.97 -7.50
N VAL A 676 30.62 -4.58 -6.29
CA VAL A 676 31.45 -3.74 -5.40
C VAL A 676 32.76 -4.44 -5.02
N GLY A 677 32.71 -5.74 -4.73
CA GLY A 677 33.90 -6.54 -4.40
C GLY A 677 34.98 -6.44 -5.48
N ILE A 678 34.60 -6.55 -6.75
CA ILE A 678 35.54 -6.43 -7.88
C ILE A 678 36.09 -4.99 -8.00
N LEU A 679 35.27 -3.95 -7.81
CA LEU A 679 35.75 -2.56 -7.82
C LEU A 679 36.75 -2.27 -6.70
N ILE A 680 36.48 -2.78 -5.49
CA ILE A 680 37.35 -2.58 -4.33
C ILE A 680 38.63 -3.43 -4.43
N LEU A 681 38.58 -4.61 -5.04
CA LEU A 681 39.76 -5.39 -5.38
C LEU A 681 40.64 -4.69 -6.43
N HIS A 682 40.04 -4.01 -7.41
CA HIS A 682 40.76 -3.16 -8.38
C HIS A 682 41.46 -1.98 -7.69
N GLU A 683 40.75 -1.26 -6.81
CA GLU A 683 41.34 -0.17 -6.00
C GLU A 683 42.51 -0.66 -5.13
N VAL A 684 42.38 -1.85 -4.52
CA VAL A 684 43.43 -2.49 -3.72
C VAL A 684 44.63 -2.95 -4.56
N TRP A 685 44.41 -3.27 -5.83
CA TRP A 685 45.46 -3.58 -6.79
C TRP A 685 46.18 -2.31 -7.28
N GLU A 686 45.47 -1.23 -7.59
CA GLU A 686 46.06 0.07 -7.95
C GLU A 686 46.89 0.65 -6.78
N MET A 687 46.43 0.52 -5.53
CA MET A 687 47.19 0.89 -4.33
C MET A 687 48.45 0.01 -4.08
N LEU A 688 48.66 -1.07 -4.83
CA LEU A 688 49.88 -1.90 -4.76
C LEU A 688 50.97 -1.42 -5.73
N ASP A 689 50.59 -0.72 -6.80
CA ASP A 689 51.49 -0.10 -7.79
C ASP A 689 51.99 1.28 -7.34
N ASP A 690 51.23 1.98 -6.48
CA ASP A 690 51.62 3.25 -5.88
C ASP A 690 52.76 3.07 -4.84
N LEU A 691 53.99 3.26 -5.33
CA LEU A 691 55.23 3.20 -4.54
C LEU A 691 55.30 4.23 -3.39
N THR A 692 54.38 5.17 -3.27
CA THR A 692 54.28 6.06 -2.08
C THR A 692 53.60 5.38 -0.88
N ILE A 693 52.85 4.30 -1.11
CA ILE A 693 52.10 3.58 -0.07
C ILE A 693 52.97 2.46 0.51
N THR A 694 53.36 2.58 1.78
CA THR A 694 54.09 1.51 2.48
C THR A 694 53.26 0.23 2.62
N THR A 695 53.89 -0.94 2.59
CA THR A 695 53.21 -2.25 2.70
C THR A 695 52.34 -2.36 3.97
N MET A 696 52.74 -1.74 5.08
CA MET A 696 51.95 -1.69 6.31
C MET A 696 50.70 -0.80 6.17
N ALA A 697 50.80 0.33 5.45
CA ALA A 697 49.64 1.15 5.10
C ALA A 697 48.69 0.42 4.14
N TRP A 698 49.21 -0.34 3.17
CA TRP A 698 48.42 -1.20 2.29
C TRP A 698 47.67 -2.28 3.08
N PHE A 699 48.32 -3.02 3.97
CA PHE A 699 47.65 -4.01 4.84
C PHE A 699 46.55 -3.37 5.69
N LYS A 700 46.81 -2.21 6.30
CA LYS A 700 45.80 -1.42 7.04
C LYS A 700 44.62 -1.03 6.14
N HIS A 701 44.88 -0.60 4.91
CA HIS A 701 43.86 -0.26 3.91
C HIS A 701 43.01 -1.45 3.46
N VAL A 702 43.60 -2.64 3.33
CA VAL A 702 42.86 -3.89 3.07
C VAL A 702 42.00 -4.26 4.27
N THR A 703 42.57 -4.31 5.48
CA THR A 703 41.84 -4.68 6.71
C THR A 703 40.62 -3.79 6.94
N ILE A 704 40.77 -2.46 6.86
CA ILE A 704 39.66 -1.51 7.05
C ILE A 704 38.56 -1.71 5.99
N ARG A 705 38.93 -1.96 4.73
CA ARG A 705 37.96 -2.23 3.66
C ARG A 705 37.22 -3.55 3.87
N VAL A 706 37.87 -4.60 4.36
CA VAL A 706 37.19 -5.86 4.75
C VAL A 706 36.16 -5.63 5.88
N PHE A 707 36.49 -4.84 6.89
CA PHE A 707 35.53 -4.48 7.94
C PHE A 707 34.32 -3.70 7.38
N GLY A 708 34.55 -2.69 6.54
CA GLY A 708 33.48 -1.82 6.00
C GLY A 708 32.63 -2.45 4.90
N PHE A 709 33.22 -3.18 3.96
CA PHE A 709 32.53 -3.72 2.77
C PHE A 709 32.06 -5.17 2.89
N LEU A 710 32.50 -5.93 3.91
CA LEU A 710 32.06 -7.32 4.12
C LEU A 710 31.43 -7.52 5.51
N LEU A 711 32.14 -7.19 6.58
CA LEU A 711 31.66 -7.49 7.94
C LEU A 711 30.48 -6.61 8.35
N LEU A 712 30.51 -5.30 8.10
CA LEU A 712 29.37 -4.41 8.39
C LEU A 712 28.07 -4.85 7.65
N PRO A 713 28.06 -5.06 6.31
CA PRO A 713 26.91 -5.65 5.62
C PRO A 713 26.43 -6.97 6.23
N LEU A 714 27.35 -7.88 6.58
CA LEU A 714 27.01 -9.18 7.16
C LEU A 714 26.39 -9.05 8.55
N THR A 715 26.83 -8.12 9.39
CA THR A 715 26.18 -7.86 10.69
C THR A 715 24.76 -7.34 10.55
N ILE A 716 24.51 -6.43 9.60
CA ILE A 716 23.15 -5.95 9.28
C ILE A 716 22.29 -7.12 8.81
N TYR A 717 22.80 -7.93 7.88
CA TYR A 717 22.11 -9.10 7.36
C TYR A 717 21.72 -10.08 8.47
N CYS A 718 22.67 -10.47 9.32
CA CYS A 718 22.42 -11.34 10.48
C CYS A 718 21.41 -10.76 11.47
N ALA A 719 21.45 -9.44 11.72
CA ALA A 719 20.47 -8.78 12.59
C ALA A 719 19.03 -8.89 12.06
N THR A 720 18.81 -8.89 10.73
CA THR A 720 17.46 -9.06 10.17
C THR A 720 16.86 -10.45 10.40
N TRP A 721 17.69 -11.46 10.70
CA TRP A 721 17.27 -12.83 11.02
C TRP A 721 17.21 -13.12 12.53
N SER A 722 17.70 -12.22 13.40
CA SER A 722 17.76 -12.48 14.85
C SER A 722 16.40 -12.44 15.56
N THR A 723 15.34 -12.00 14.86
CA THR A 723 13.97 -11.86 15.36
C THR A 723 13.18 -13.18 15.43
N PHE A 724 13.83 -14.33 15.20
CA PHE A 724 13.16 -15.63 15.13
C PHE A 724 12.73 -16.19 16.51
N GLN A 725 11.47 -15.94 16.86
CA GLN A 725 10.74 -16.61 17.95
C GLN A 725 9.39 -17.13 17.43
N GLY A 726 9.03 -18.37 17.77
CA GLY A 726 7.72 -18.94 17.46
C GLY A 726 7.75 -20.39 16.95
N TYR A 727 7.46 -21.34 17.83
CA TYR A 727 6.84 -22.63 17.48
C TYR A 727 5.77 -22.89 18.56
N HIS A 728 4.62 -23.45 18.18
CA HIS A 728 3.53 -23.67 19.14
C HIS A 728 3.86 -24.87 20.05
N PRO A 729 3.79 -24.74 21.38
CA PRO A 729 4.27 -25.76 22.31
C PRO A 729 3.23 -26.90 22.50
N ASP A 730 3.18 -27.81 21.53
CA ASP A 730 2.32 -29.00 21.56
C ASP A 730 2.69 -29.98 22.70
N PRO A 731 1.76 -30.84 23.18
CA PRO A 731 2.04 -31.87 24.18
C PRO A 731 3.01 -32.98 23.70
N VAL A 732 4.05 -33.29 24.49
CA VAL A 732 5.06 -34.30 24.12
C VAL A 732 4.54 -35.74 24.19
N GLU A 733 3.77 -36.10 25.23
CA GLU A 733 3.38 -37.51 25.44
C GLU A 733 2.20 -37.91 24.55
N VAL A 734 2.39 -38.94 23.71
CA VAL A 734 1.33 -39.46 22.82
C VAL A 734 0.60 -40.60 23.53
N LEU A 735 -0.72 -40.53 23.53
CA LEU A 735 -1.61 -41.46 24.22
C LEU A 735 -2.45 -42.27 23.23
N TYR A 736 -2.95 -43.42 23.67
CA TYR A 736 -4.07 -44.06 22.97
C TYR A 736 -5.30 -43.14 23.01
N GLY A 737 -5.91 -42.91 21.86
CA GLY A 737 -6.94 -41.90 21.64
C GLY A 737 -6.42 -40.51 21.29
N SER A 738 -5.10 -40.28 21.19
CA SER A 738 -4.56 -39.01 20.67
C SER A 738 -4.94 -38.86 19.21
N THR A 739 -5.42 -37.67 18.83
CA THR A 739 -5.40 -37.23 17.43
C THR A 739 -4.00 -36.71 17.13
N ILE A 740 -3.38 -37.23 16.09
CA ILE A 740 -2.00 -36.91 15.70
C ILE A 740 -1.90 -36.56 14.21
N THR A 741 -0.89 -35.78 13.85
CA THR A 741 -0.43 -35.69 12.46
C THR A 741 0.88 -36.45 12.30
N LEU A 742 0.91 -37.41 11.37
CA LEU A 742 2.10 -38.19 11.03
C LEU A 742 2.85 -37.51 9.89
N LYS A 743 4.17 -37.36 10.02
CA LYS A 743 5.00 -36.72 9.00
C LYS A 743 6.21 -37.56 8.63
N HIS A 744 6.52 -37.58 7.35
CA HIS A 744 7.63 -38.36 6.78
C HIS A 744 8.96 -37.62 6.91
N THR A 745 9.97 -38.26 7.51
CA THR A 745 11.20 -37.59 7.95
C THR A 745 12.10 -37.11 6.81
N ASN A 746 12.02 -37.72 5.62
CA ASN A 746 12.86 -37.35 4.47
C ASN A 746 12.16 -36.35 3.53
N LEU A 747 10.84 -36.45 3.39
CA LEU A 747 10.04 -35.59 2.50
C LEU A 747 9.43 -34.37 3.22
N GLU A 748 9.32 -34.40 4.55
CA GLU A 748 8.67 -33.38 5.39
C GLU A 748 7.21 -33.09 4.97
N LYS A 749 6.46 -34.18 4.66
CA LYS A 749 5.05 -34.16 4.23
C LYS A 749 4.19 -35.05 5.13
N TYR A 750 2.91 -34.70 5.26
CA TYR A 750 1.95 -35.33 6.17
C TYR A 750 1.28 -36.56 5.54
N LEU A 751 1.07 -37.62 6.32
CA LEU A 751 0.23 -38.75 5.93
C LEU A 751 -1.22 -38.25 5.81
N HIS A 752 -1.79 -38.40 4.62
CA HIS A 752 -3.03 -37.76 4.22
C HIS A 752 -3.97 -38.78 3.56
N SER A 753 -5.27 -38.64 3.79
CA SER A 753 -6.30 -39.43 3.10
C SER A 753 -7.53 -38.58 2.86
N HIS A 754 -8.14 -38.68 1.68
CA HIS A 754 -9.29 -37.85 1.31
C HIS A 754 -10.29 -38.67 0.49
N ASP A 755 -11.49 -38.11 0.28
CA ASP A 755 -12.58 -38.80 -0.41
C ASP A 755 -12.36 -38.88 -1.94
N ALA A 756 -11.43 -39.74 -2.34
CA ALA A 756 -11.19 -40.21 -3.70
C ALA A 756 -10.61 -41.63 -3.63
N THR A 757 -10.89 -42.45 -4.64
CA THR A 757 -10.41 -43.85 -4.72
C THR A 757 -9.30 -44.00 -5.76
N TYR A 758 -8.49 -45.06 -5.63
CA TYR A 758 -7.50 -45.37 -6.66
C TYR A 758 -8.18 -45.79 -7.98
N PRO A 759 -7.74 -45.29 -9.16
CA PRO A 759 -8.33 -45.66 -10.46
C PRO A 759 -7.79 -46.98 -11.05
N LYS A 760 -6.85 -47.62 -10.34
CA LYS A 760 -6.23 -48.90 -10.64
C LYS A 760 -5.84 -49.55 -9.30
N GLY A 761 -5.77 -50.88 -9.25
CA GLY A 761 -5.48 -51.60 -8.01
C GLY A 761 -6.76 -51.89 -7.25
N SER A 762 -6.80 -51.55 -5.96
CA SER A 762 -7.90 -51.90 -5.05
C SER A 762 -9.25 -51.22 -5.29
N ASN A 763 -9.25 -50.05 -5.95
CA ASN A 763 -10.36 -49.09 -5.97
C ASN A 763 -10.83 -48.61 -4.58
N LEU A 764 -10.01 -48.76 -3.53
CA LEU A 764 -10.24 -48.24 -2.18
C LEU A 764 -9.76 -46.79 -2.05
N GLN A 765 -10.02 -46.16 -0.90
CA GLN A 765 -9.70 -44.75 -0.63
C GLN A 765 -8.19 -44.49 -0.65
N GLN A 766 -7.79 -43.42 -1.34
CA GLN A 766 -6.38 -43.05 -1.51
C GLN A 766 -5.70 -42.65 -0.19
N VAL A 767 -4.44 -43.04 -0.04
CA VAL A 767 -3.53 -42.58 1.01
C VAL A 767 -2.26 -42.02 0.36
N THR A 768 -1.89 -40.81 0.73
CA THR A 768 -0.83 -40.03 0.07
C THR A 768 0.01 -39.26 1.08
N LEU A 769 1.07 -38.59 0.59
CA LEU A 769 1.78 -37.56 1.32
C LEU A 769 1.43 -36.16 0.81
N TYR A 770 0.90 -35.31 1.70
CA TYR A 770 0.45 -33.94 1.41
C TYR A 770 1.36 -32.87 2.03
N GLU A 771 1.42 -31.70 1.39
CA GLU A 771 2.45 -30.68 1.64
C GLU A 771 2.03 -29.62 2.67
N PHE A 772 0.73 -29.45 2.91
CA PHE A 772 0.19 -28.41 3.79
C PHE A 772 -0.22 -29.00 5.14
N ASP A 773 -0.02 -28.23 6.22
CA ASP A 773 -0.19 -28.66 7.61
C ASP A 773 -1.62 -28.52 8.15
N ASN A 774 -2.34 -27.50 7.67
CA ASN A 774 -3.65 -27.10 8.18
C ASN A 774 -4.79 -27.75 7.37
N ASP A 775 -4.86 -29.08 7.40
CA ASP A 775 -5.92 -29.87 6.79
C ASP A 775 -6.39 -30.98 7.76
N ALA A 776 -7.70 -31.10 7.96
CA ALA A 776 -8.31 -32.16 8.76
C ALA A 776 -8.09 -33.56 8.17
N ASN A 777 -7.82 -33.65 6.86
CA ASN A 777 -7.44 -34.88 6.15
C ASN A 777 -6.02 -35.38 6.48
N ASN A 778 -5.30 -34.69 7.37
CA ASN A 778 -4.02 -35.12 7.94
C ASN A 778 -4.17 -35.71 9.36
N GLU A 779 -5.38 -35.74 9.93
CA GLU A 779 -5.62 -36.13 11.33
C GLU A 779 -5.92 -37.63 11.50
N TRP A 780 -5.07 -38.32 12.26
CA TRP A 780 -5.19 -39.75 12.56
C TRP A 780 -5.34 -39.98 14.07
N VAL A 781 -6.26 -40.85 14.47
CA VAL A 781 -6.42 -41.27 15.87
C VAL A 781 -5.69 -42.61 16.09
N ILE A 782 -4.85 -42.69 17.13
CA ILE A 782 -4.21 -43.96 17.52
C ILE A 782 -5.19 -44.79 18.37
N GLU A 783 -5.68 -45.90 17.82
CA GLU A 783 -6.54 -46.85 18.54
C GLU A 783 -5.82 -48.15 18.91
N THR A 784 -6.39 -48.89 19.88
CA THR A 784 -5.88 -50.21 20.29
C THR A 784 -6.50 -51.34 19.45
N PRO A 785 -5.76 -52.43 19.16
CA PRO A 785 -6.29 -53.60 18.43
C PRO A 785 -7.58 -54.25 18.95
N HIS A 786 -7.91 -54.02 20.22
CA HIS A 786 -8.96 -54.75 20.94
C HIS A 786 -10.07 -53.87 21.52
N LYS A 787 -10.02 -52.54 21.32
CA LYS A 787 -11.03 -51.58 21.81
C LYS A 787 -11.11 -50.37 20.89
N TYR A 788 -12.31 -50.10 20.38
CA TYR A 788 -12.69 -48.82 19.77
C TYR A 788 -12.63 -47.70 20.80
N TYR A 789 -12.26 -46.49 20.40
CA TYR A 789 -12.15 -45.34 21.30
C TYR A 789 -13.43 -44.50 21.35
N GLU A 790 -14.40 -44.93 22.15
CA GLU A 790 -15.57 -44.12 22.53
C GLU A 790 -15.27 -43.18 23.70
N GLU A 791 -16.07 -42.11 23.84
CA GLU A 791 -15.95 -41.08 24.89
C GLU A 791 -15.84 -41.64 26.32
N ARG A 792 -16.47 -42.80 26.57
CA ARG A 792 -16.43 -43.49 27.87
C ARG A 792 -15.04 -43.97 28.30
N ILE A 793 -14.09 -44.09 27.36
CA ILE A 793 -12.72 -44.57 27.61
C ILE A 793 -11.76 -43.44 28.01
N MET A 794 -12.16 -42.16 27.86
CA MET A 794 -11.40 -40.96 28.25
C MET A 794 -11.30 -40.76 29.79
N LYS A 795 -10.85 -41.80 30.50
CA LYS A 795 -10.63 -41.83 31.96
C LYS A 795 -9.29 -42.45 32.37
N ARG A 796 -8.52 -43.03 31.43
CA ARG A 796 -7.23 -43.67 31.75
C ARG A 796 -6.14 -43.33 30.75
N VAL A 797 -5.29 -42.37 31.14
CA VAL A 797 -4.05 -42.02 30.43
C VAL A 797 -3.20 -43.28 30.23
N THR A 798 -3.04 -43.70 28.97
CA THR A 798 -2.23 -44.86 28.57
C THR A 798 -1.30 -44.44 27.43
N PRO A 799 0.02 -44.27 27.69
CA PRO A 799 0.98 -43.88 26.65
C PRO A 799 1.29 -45.06 25.74
N VAL A 800 1.44 -44.77 24.45
CA VAL A 800 1.88 -45.74 23.43
C VAL A 800 3.38 -46.03 23.61
N LYS A 801 3.80 -47.28 23.42
CA LYS A 801 5.19 -47.73 23.64
C LYS A 801 5.87 -48.29 22.39
N ASP A 802 7.19 -48.45 22.49
CA ASP A 802 7.94 -49.24 21.52
C ASP A 802 7.46 -50.70 21.53
N GLY A 803 7.30 -51.28 20.33
CA GLY A 803 6.82 -52.63 20.13
C GLY A 803 5.31 -52.84 20.27
N ASP A 804 4.54 -51.82 20.69
CA ASP A 804 3.07 -51.90 20.74
C ASP A 804 2.48 -52.07 19.33
N THR A 805 1.34 -52.77 19.25
CA THR A 805 0.52 -52.82 18.03
C THR A 805 -0.56 -51.76 18.12
N ILE A 806 -0.72 -50.97 17.05
CA ILE A 806 -1.66 -49.86 16.95
C ILE A 806 -2.52 -49.98 15.70
N ARG A 807 -3.65 -49.26 15.70
CA ARG A 807 -4.45 -48.97 14.51
C ARG A 807 -4.48 -47.47 14.28
N LEU A 808 -4.46 -47.03 13.02
CA LEU A 808 -4.56 -45.63 12.63
C LEU A 808 -5.93 -45.39 12.00
N TYR A 809 -6.78 -44.67 12.71
CA TYR A 809 -8.14 -44.32 12.28
C TYR A 809 -8.15 -42.91 11.69
N HIS A 810 -8.55 -42.75 10.43
CA HIS A 810 -8.59 -41.45 9.77
C HIS A 810 -9.81 -40.66 10.24
N LYS A 811 -9.58 -39.51 10.89
CA LYS A 811 -10.62 -38.77 11.62
C LYS A 811 -11.65 -38.11 10.70
N ALA A 812 -11.25 -37.65 9.51
CA ALA A 812 -12.15 -36.94 8.60
C ALA A 812 -13.04 -37.88 7.75
N THR A 813 -12.52 -39.02 7.28
CA THR A 813 -13.28 -39.97 6.43
C THR A 813 -13.82 -41.18 7.19
N GLY A 814 -13.39 -41.42 8.42
CA GLY A 814 -13.91 -42.47 9.30
C GLY A 814 -13.50 -43.91 8.95
N HIS A 815 -12.42 -44.08 8.19
CA HIS A 815 -11.87 -45.37 7.76
C HIS A 815 -10.54 -45.68 8.48
N TYR A 816 -10.09 -46.94 8.48
CA TYR A 816 -8.75 -47.31 8.99
C TYR A 816 -7.71 -47.39 7.87
N LEU A 817 -6.46 -47.05 8.22
CA LEU A 817 -5.30 -47.34 7.38
C LEU A 817 -5.14 -48.86 7.20
N HIS A 818 -4.95 -49.28 5.96
CA HIS A 818 -4.98 -50.68 5.53
C HIS A 818 -3.89 -50.95 4.48
N VAL A 819 -3.40 -52.19 4.43
CA VAL A 819 -2.42 -52.65 3.42
C VAL A 819 -2.88 -53.99 2.86
N ASN A 820 -3.10 -54.06 1.55
CA ASN A 820 -3.46 -55.29 0.85
C ASN A 820 -2.24 -55.96 0.21
N ASP A 821 -2.43 -57.06 -0.52
CA ASP A 821 -1.39 -57.66 -1.38
C ASP A 821 -1.65 -57.36 -2.88
N ILE A 822 -1.94 -56.09 -3.17
CA ILE A 822 -2.04 -55.53 -4.53
C ILE A 822 -0.84 -54.59 -4.74
N ARG A 823 -0.33 -54.51 -5.98
CA ARG A 823 0.81 -53.63 -6.32
C ARG A 823 0.36 -52.16 -6.40
N PRO A 824 1.14 -51.18 -5.90
CA PRO A 824 0.85 -49.76 -6.06
C PRO A 824 0.69 -49.34 -7.53
N PRO A 825 -0.17 -48.34 -7.83
CA PRO A 825 -0.54 -47.97 -9.20
C PRO A 825 0.54 -47.21 -9.99
N ILE A 826 1.66 -46.83 -9.35
CA ILE A 826 2.86 -46.30 -10.01
C ILE A 826 4.09 -47.16 -9.69
N SER A 827 4.31 -47.48 -8.41
CA SER A 827 5.47 -48.30 -7.97
C SER A 827 5.21 -49.82 -8.05
N GLU A 828 4.98 -50.35 -9.25
CA GLU A 828 4.57 -51.75 -9.56
C GLU A 828 5.60 -52.87 -9.23
N HIS A 829 6.53 -52.64 -8.29
CA HIS A 829 7.55 -53.62 -7.86
C HIS A 829 6.96 -54.77 -7.02
N GLU A 830 7.56 -55.97 -7.12
CA GLU A 830 7.02 -57.18 -6.47
C GLU A 830 7.14 -57.21 -4.94
N TYR A 831 8.00 -56.36 -4.37
CA TYR A 831 8.17 -56.17 -2.93
C TYR A 831 7.31 -55.03 -2.36
N SER A 832 6.50 -54.37 -3.20
CA SER A 832 5.70 -53.18 -2.89
C SER A 832 4.22 -53.52 -2.85
N ASN A 833 3.57 -53.15 -1.76
CA ASN A 833 2.15 -53.35 -1.50
C ASN A 833 1.42 -51.98 -1.43
N GLU A 834 0.21 -51.90 -1.99
CA GLU A 834 -0.65 -50.71 -2.01
C GLU A 834 -1.18 -50.40 -0.59
N VAL A 835 -1.18 -49.11 -0.24
CA VAL A 835 -1.69 -48.60 1.05
C VAL A 835 -2.93 -47.77 0.78
N ASN A 836 -4.01 -48.07 1.49
CA ASN A 836 -5.32 -47.44 1.29
C ASN A 836 -6.05 -47.27 2.63
N CYS A 837 -7.21 -46.62 2.58
CA CYS A 837 -8.16 -46.57 3.69
C CYS A 837 -9.35 -47.49 3.39
N ASN A 838 -9.78 -48.27 4.40
CA ASN A 838 -10.89 -49.22 4.28
C ASN A 838 -11.65 -49.38 5.62
N GLU A 839 -12.86 -49.93 5.56
CA GLU A 839 -13.82 -50.18 6.66
C GLU A 839 -14.19 -49.01 7.59
N THR A 840 -15.49 -48.68 7.62
CA THR A 840 -16.11 -47.79 8.60
C THR A 840 -16.44 -48.52 9.91
N ARG A 841 -15.40 -48.86 10.70
CA ARG A 841 -15.50 -49.45 12.06
C ARG A 841 -16.26 -50.79 12.15
N GLY A 842 -15.86 -51.76 11.31
CA GLY A 842 -16.42 -53.13 11.31
C GLY A 842 -15.82 -54.09 12.35
N LEU A 843 -14.52 -54.38 12.26
CA LEU A 843 -13.93 -55.57 12.92
C LEU A 843 -12.76 -55.30 13.90
N LEU A 844 -12.96 -55.63 15.19
CA LEU A 844 -11.86 -55.76 16.16
C LEU A 844 -11.06 -57.05 15.93
N GLY A 845 -9.74 -56.98 16.09
CA GLY A 845 -8.83 -58.14 16.02
C GLY A 845 -8.35 -58.57 14.63
N ASN A 846 -8.85 -58.00 13.52
CA ASN A 846 -8.28 -58.23 12.19
C ASN A 846 -6.87 -57.62 12.05
N SER A 847 -5.87 -58.43 11.68
CA SER A 847 -4.46 -58.04 11.50
C SER A 847 -4.15 -57.19 10.27
N GLU A 848 -5.06 -57.09 9.29
CA GLU A 848 -4.90 -56.29 8.06
C GLU A 848 -4.92 -54.76 8.28
N TYR A 849 -5.29 -54.33 9.50
CA TYR A 849 -5.35 -52.93 9.94
C TYR A 849 -4.33 -52.61 11.04
N GLU A 850 -3.41 -53.54 11.32
CA GLU A 850 -2.55 -53.50 12.51
C GLU A 850 -1.10 -53.22 12.15
N PHE A 851 -0.57 -52.14 12.73
CA PHE A 851 0.82 -51.74 12.56
C PHE A 851 1.54 -51.90 13.90
N LYS A 852 2.66 -52.63 13.89
CA LYS A 852 3.59 -52.66 15.01
C LYS A 852 4.49 -51.43 14.95
N LEU A 853 4.48 -50.64 16.01
CA LEU A 853 5.33 -49.46 16.14
C LEU A 853 6.75 -49.88 16.58
N ARG A 854 7.77 -49.32 15.94
CA ARG A 854 9.18 -49.55 16.26
C ARG A 854 9.94 -48.23 16.35
N ILE A 855 10.32 -47.80 17.54
CA ILE A 855 11.12 -46.59 17.74
C ILE A 855 12.56 -46.87 17.29
N VAL A 856 13.10 -46.00 16.43
CA VAL A 856 14.43 -46.17 15.82
C VAL A 856 15.44 -45.17 16.40
N SER A 857 15.01 -43.94 16.67
CA SER A 857 15.90 -42.85 17.11
C SER A 857 15.12 -41.71 17.78
N LYS A 858 15.83 -40.73 18.33
CA LYS A 858 15.28 -39.46 18.83
C LYS A 858 15.82 -38.25 18.06
N LYS A 859 14.98 -37.24 17.81
CA LYS A 859 15.43 -35.95 17.24
C LYS A 859 16.32 -35.21 18.25
N ARG A 860 17.28 -34.42 17.76
CA ARG A 860 18.36 -33.79 18.56
C ARG A 860 17.87 -32.84 19.66
N HIS A 861 16.67 -32.28 19.53
CA HIS A 861 16.07 -31.40 20.53
C HIS A 861 15.41 -32.15 21.70
N SER A 862 15.42 -33.49 21.72
CA SER A 862 14.90 -34.26 22.85
C SER A 862 15.80 -34.14 24.08
N VAL A 863 15.47 -33.15 24.92
CA VAL A 863 16.11 -32.81 26.20
C VAL A 863 16.19 -34.01 27.15
N ASN A 864 15.24 -34.95 27.01
CA ASN A 864 15.12 -36.11 27.87
C ASN A 864 16.12 -37.22 27.52
N ASN A 865 17.02 -37.56 28.45
CA ASN A 865 17.73 -38.86 28.46
C ASN A 865 16.87 -39.99 29.06
N LEU A 866 15.55 -39.90 28.89
CA LEU A 866 14.63 -41.00 29.20
C LEU A 866 14.83 -42.12 28.16
N PRO A 867 14.71 -43.40 28.56
CA PRO A 867 14.83 -44.52 27.63
C PRO A 867 13.70 -44.49 26.59
N MET A 868 13.98 -44.96 25.38
CA MET A 868 13.09 -44.93 24.20
C MET A 868 11.93 -45.95 24.30
N ILE A 869 11.19 -45.93 25.40
CA ILE A 869 10.12 -46.87 25.74
C ILE A 869 8.74 -46.32 25.36
N LYS A 870 8.57 -44.99 25.28
CA LYS A 870 7.31 -44.31 24.92
C LYS A 870 7.41 -43.61 23.57
N LEU A 871 6.31 -43.61 22.81
CA LEU A 871 6.09 -42.71 21.67
C LEU A 871 5.91 -41.26 22.16
N ARG A 872 6.56 -40.31 21.47
CA ARG A 872 6.51 -38.89 21.81
C ARG A 872 6.52 -37.97 20.60
N ALA A 873 5.65 -36.96 20.62
CA ALA A 873 5.53 -35.94 19.59
C ALA A 873 6.82 -35.12 19.49
N THR A 874 7.26 -34.88 18.25
CA THR A 874 8.54 -34.30 17.81
C THR A 874 9.82 -34.98 18.30
N GLU A 875 9.87 -35.52 19.53
CA GLU A 875 11.08 -36.13 20.11
C GLU A 875 11.45 -37.47 19.45
N THR A 876 10.49 -38.33 19.08
CA THR A 876 10.76 -39.70 18.62
C THR A 876 10.59 -39.92 17.13
N ILE A 877 11.47 -40.73 16.54
CA ILE A 877 11.43 -41.18 15.14
C ILE A 877 11.23 -42.70 15.14
N PHE A 878 10.24 -43.17 14.40
CA PHE A 878 9.81 -44.57 14.40
C PHE A 878 9.47 -45.10 13.01
N GLN A 879 9.38 -46.42 12.91
CA GLN A 879 8.86 -47.17 11.78
C GLN A 879 7.49 -47.75 12.13
N LEU A 880 6.63 -47.90 11.11
CA LEU A 880 5.39 -48.66 11.20
C LEU A 880 5.54 -49.93 10.35
N VAL A 881 5.51 -51.09 11.00
CA VAL A 881 5.60 -52.41 10.36
C VAL A 881 4.19 -53.01 10.30
N HIS A 882 3.67 -53.25 9.10
CA HIS A 882 2.36 -53.90 8.95
C HIS A 882 2.41 -55.34 9.47
N ARG A 883 1.44 -55.75 10.29
CA ARG A 883 1.49 -57.01 11.05
C ARG A 883 1.41 -58.25 10.17
N ASP A 884 0.52 -58.22 9.17
CA ASP A 884 0.24 -59.36 8.30
C ASP A 884 1.30 -59.49 7.18
N GLN A 885 1.36 -58.48 6.31
CA GLN A 885 2.26 -58.43 5.15
C GLN A 885 3.75 -58.19 5.51
N LYS A 886 4.06 -57.92 6.79
CA LYS A 886 5.42 -57.74 7.36
C LYS A 886 6.27 -56.66 6.67
N CYS A 887 5.62 -55.73 5.98
CA CYS A 887 6.25 -54.64 5.24
C CYS A 887 6.36 -53.35 6.08
N LEU A 888 7.28 -52.47 5.69
CA LEU A 888 7.48 -51.14 6.27
C LEU A 888 6.66 -50.09 5.51
N LEU A 889 5.85 -49.30 6.22
CA LEU A 889 5.18 -48.14 5.63
C LEU A 889 6.21 -47.08 5.22
N MET A 890 6.22 -46.71 3.94
CA MET A 890 7.17 -45.74 3.39
C MET A 890 6.58 -44.84 2.30
N SER A 891 7.34 -43.79 1.97
CA SER A 891 7.05 -42.92 0.83
C SER A 891 8.36 -42.43 0.20
N HIS A 892 8.28 -41.95 -1.04
CA HIS A 892 9.40 -41.55 -1.87
C HIS A 892 9.03 -40.38 -2.78
N ALA A 893 10.01 -39.79 -3.47
CA ALA A 893 9.87 -38.49 -4.13
C ALA A 893 8.90 -38.46 -5.34
N THR A 894 8.45 -39.60 -5.85
CA THR A 894 7.49 -39.70 -6.96
C THR A 894 6.12 -39.12 -6.58
N ARG A 895 5.64 -38.15 -7.35
CA ARG A 895 4.28 -37.61 -7.27
C ARG A 895 3.34 -38.47 -8.11
N LEU A 896 2.12 -38.69 -7.61
CA LEU A 896 1.02 -39.31 -8.35
C LEU A 896 0.54 -38.39 -9.49
N PRO A 897 -0.05 -38.94 -10.57
CA PRO A 897 -0.68 -38.15 -11.63
C PRO A 897 -1.87 -37.31 -11.14
N SER A 898 -2.57 -36.65 -12.07
CA SER A 898 -3.73 -35.78 -11.79
C SER A 898 -4.83 -36.45 -10.95
N TRP A 899 -5.06 -37.76 -11.11
CA TRP A 899 -6.02 -38.52 -10.30
C TRP A 899 -5.65 -38.62 -8.80
N GLY A 900 -4.37 -38.46 -8.47
CA GLY A 900 -3.82 -38.38 -7.12
C GLY A 900 -3.38 -36.96 -6.74
N LYS A 901 -3.92 -35.94 -7.43
CA LYS A 901 -3.74 -34.50 -7.14
C LYS A 901 -2.27 -34.02 -7.08
N GLY A 902 -1.33 -34.74 -7.70
CA GLY A 902 0.11 -34.41 -7.59
C GLY A 902 0.73 -34.69 -6.22
N GLN A 903 0.03 -35.36 -5.31
CA GLN A 903 0.52 -35.75 -3.98
C GLN A 903 1.54 -36.90 -4.08
N ASN A 904 2.36 -37.14 -3.06
CA ASN A 904 3.39 -38.19 -3.11
C ASN A 904 2.82 -39.59 -2.78
N GLU A 905 3.31 -40.64 -3.45
CA GLU A 905 2.84 -42.03 -3.27
C GLU A 905 3.27 -42.60 -1.91
N VAL A 906 2.33 -43.24 -1.20
CA VAL A 906 2.58 -44.01 0.02
C VAL A 906 2.39 -45.49 -0.29
N LEU A 907 3.32 -46.33 0.16
CA LEU A 907 3.33 -47.76 -0.10
C LEU A 907 3.97 -48.53 1.07
N CYS A 908 3.75 -49.84 1.12
CA CYS A 908 4.33 -50.71 2.14
C CYS A 908 5.34 -51.65 1.49
N VAL A 909 6.62 -51.61 1.91
CA VAL A 909 7.72 -52.34 1.26
C VAL A 909 8.36 -53.36 2.19
N LYS A 910 8.52 -54.60 1.72
CA LYS A 910 9.04 -55.72 2.52
C LYS A 910 10.49 -55.52 2.99
N GLU A 911 11.34 -54.89 2.17
CA GLU A 911 12.71 -54.46 2.54
C GLU A 911 12.93 -52.96 2.29
N GLY A 912 12.21 -52.13 3.04
CA GLY A 912 12.24 -50.67 2.88
C GLY A 912 13.58 -50.01 3.26
N THR A 913 14.07 -49.08 2.44
CA THR A 913 15.24 -48.25 2.79
C THR A 913 14.96 -47.41 4.04
N ILE A 914 15.92 -47.40 4.97
CA ILE A 914 15.77 -46.76 6.28
C ILE A 914 15.23 -45.32 6.18
N PRO A 915 15.89 -44.35 5.50
CA PRO A 915 15.44 -42.94 5.52
C PRO A 915 14.02 -42.73 4.97
N ASN A 916 13.54 -43.60 4.08
CA ASN A 916 12.20 -43.50 3.49
C ASN A 916 11.11 -44.20 4.32
N SER A 917 11.46 -44.91 5.40
CA SER A 917 10.52 -45.57 6.32
C SER A 917 10.41 -44.88 7.70
N LEU A 918 11.09 -43.75 7.89
CA LEU A 918 11.10 -43.01 9.15
C LEU A 918 9.96 -41.99 9.22
N TRP A 919 9.11 -42.16 10.23
CA TRP A 919 7.99 -41.27 10.55
C TRP A 919 8.21 -40.61 11.92
N TYR A 920 7.63 -39.45 12.12
CA TYR A 920 7.48 -38.84 13.43
C TYR A 920 6.08 -38.23 13.58
N VAL A 921 5.61 -38.07 14.83
CA VAL A 921 4.39 -37.33 15.14
C VAL A 921 4.76 -35.85 15.24
N GLU A 922 4.12 -34.99 14.45
CA GLU A 922 4.28 -33.53 14.59
C GLU A 922 3.29 -32.98 15.61
N ARG A 923 2.00 -32.89 15.26
CA ARG A 923 0.95 -32.44 16.18
C ARG A 923 0.36 -33.59 16.99
N ASN A 924 -0.06 -33.32 18.23
CA ASN A 924 -0.64 -34.31 19.16
C ASN A 924 -1.69 -33.62 20.07
N THR A 925 -2.97 -33.86 19.82
CA THR A 925 -4.08 -33.34 20.64
C THR A 925 -4.86 -34.49 21.30
N HIS A 926 -5.24 -34.29 22.56
CA HIS A 926 -5.99 -35.29 23.34
C HIS A 926 -6.85 -34.58 24.41
N PRO A 927 -8.18 -34.82 24.49
CA PRO A 927 -9.05 -34.08 25.40
C PRO A 927 -8.67 -34.16 26.89
N MET A 928 -8.05 -35.26 27.35
CA MET A 928 -7.53 -35.33 28.73
C MET A 928 -6.23 -34.54 28.94
N LEU A 929 -5.41 -34.31 27.91
CA LEU A 929 -4.20 -33.50 28.05
C LEU A 929 -4.56 -32.02 28.20
N GLU A 930 -5.58 -31.55 27.48
CA GLU A 930 -6.13 -30.19 27.65
C GLU A 930 -6.67 -29.96 29.07
N GLN A 931 -7.34 -30.96 29.67
CA GLN A 931 -7.88 -30.88 31.04
C GLN A 931 -6.80 -30.88 32.15
N ILE A 932 -5.59 -31.35 31.87
CA ILE A 932 -4.49 -31.42 32.85
C ILE A 932 -3.63 -30.13 32.84
N GLY A 933 -3.71 -29.34 31.77
CA GLY A 933 -3.11 -28.00 31.69
C GLY A 933 -1.59 -27.99 31.79
N ASP A 934 -1.03 -27.00 32.50
CA ASP A 934 0.41 -26.71 32.53
C ASP A 934 1.27 -27.74 33.31
N ALA A 935 0.67 -28.81 33.85
CA ALA A 935 1.40 -29.92 34.46
C ALA A 935 2.01 -30.91 33.43
N ILE A 936 1.73 -30.73 32.13
CA ILE A 936 2.26 -31.59 31.05
C ILE A 936 3.55 -31.01 30.47
N THR A 937 4.52 -31.89 30.19
CA THR A 937 5.67 -31.57 29.34
C THR A 937 5.19 -31.26 27.93
N LYS A 938 5.10 -29.97 27.60
CA LYS A 938 4.98 -29.45 26.23
C LYS A 938 6.34 -29.51 25.53
N VAL A 939 6.37 -29.48 24.20
CA VAL A 939 7.62 -29.56 23.43
C VAL A 939 8.42 -28.27 23.64
N ASP A 940 9.47 -28.35 24.44
CA ASP A 940 10.32 -27.20 24.74
C ASP A 940 11.45 -27.05 23.72
N PHE A 941 11.28 -26.08 22.81
CA PHE A 941 12.31 -25.63 21.88
C PHE A 941 13.17 -24.47 22.43
N SER A 942 12.98 -24.01 23.68
CA SER A 942 13.84 -22.98 24.28
C SER A 942 15.29 -23.46 24.40
N HIS A 943 15.47 -24.73 24.77
CA HIS A 943 16.74 -25.44 24.75
C HIS A 943 17.06 -26.08 23.37
N SER A 944 16.64 -25.45 22.28
CA SER A 944 17.07 -25.84 20.93
C SER A 944 18.61 -25.82 20.83
N PRO A 945 19.27 -26.95 20.49
CA PRO A 945 20.73 -27.00 20.38
C PRO A 945 21.26 -26.25 19.15
N PHE A 946 20.38 -25.67 18.34
CA PHE A 946 20.73 -24.90 17.16
C PHE A 946 21.10 -23.47 17.55
N THR A 947 22.41 -23.21 17.59
CA THR A 947 22.96 -21.85 17.63
C THR A 947 22.37 -21.00 16.49
N PHE A 948 22.41 -19.66 16.65
CA PHE A 948 21.98 -18.73 15.60
C PHE A 948 22.58 -19.09 14.23
N TRP A 949 23.86 -19.44 14.17
CA TRP A 949 24.55 -19.86 12.96
C TRP A 949 24.01 -21.16 12.35
N HIS A 950 23.56 -22.12 13.15
CA HIS A 950 22.93 -23.33 12.63
C HIS A 950 21.54 -23.04 12.05
N LYS A 951 20.72 -22.25 12.75
CA LYS A 951 19.40 -21.80 12.24
C LYS A 951 19.55 -21.00 10.95
N MET A 952 20.53 -20.09 10.89
CA MET A 952 20.89 -19.36 9.66
C MET A 952 21.23 -20.32 8.53
N TRP A 953 22.16 -21.26 8.74
CA TRP A 953 22.57 -22.22 7.71
C TRP A 953 21.41 -23.09 7.21
N GLU A 954 20.59 -23.63 8.12
CA GLU A 954 19.43 -24.45 7.81
C GLU A 954 18.37 -23.68 7.02
N ILE A 955 18.04 -22.44 7.44
CA ILE A 955 17.14 -21.55 6.70
C ILE A 955 17.71 -21.25 5.31
N HIS A 956 19.00 -20.91 5.17
CA HIS A 956 19.60 -20.61 3.86
C HIS A 956 19.58 -21.81 2.92
N TRP A 957 19.86 -23.01 3.44
CA TRP A 957 19.76 -24.25 2.68
C TRP A 957 18.32 -24.53 2.24
N ALA A 958 17.35 -24.27 3.11
CA ALA A 958 15.93 -24.40 2.80
C ALA A 958 15.45 -23.34 1.78
N MET A 959 15.94 -22.09 1.85
CA MET A 959 15.70 -21.04 0.84
C MET A 959 16.25 -21.46 -0.54
N MET A 960 17.46 -22.02 -0.58
CA MET A 960 18.05 -22.54 -1.83
C MET A 960 17.24 -23.71 -2.39
N ARG A 961 16.80 -24.65 -1.53
CA ARG A 961 15.92 -25.77 -1.91
C ARG A 961 14.60 -25.26 -2.47
N LEU A 962 13.93 -24.30 -1.82
CA LEU A 962 12.72 -23.67 -2.37
C LEU A 962 13.00 -23.01 -3.72
N ASN A 963 14.06 -22.21 -3.83
CA ASN A 963 14.39 -21.51 -5.08
C ASN A 963 14.62 -22.46 -6.27
N SER A 964 15.12 -23.68 -6.01
CA SER A 964 15.26 -24.74 -7.01
C SER A 964 13.95 -25.48 -7.37
N GLY A 965 12.89 -25.35 -6.56
CA GLY A 965 11.60 -26.03 -6.75
C GLY A 965 10.59 -25.29 -7.64
N PHE A 966 10.83 -24.01 -7.98
CA PHE A 966 9.91 -23.20 -8.79
C PHE A 966 10.05 -23.48 -10.30
N THR A 967 9.72 -24.71 -10.72
CA THR A 967 9.80 -25.21 -12.10
C THR A 967 8.43 -25.48 -12.75
N GLU A 968 7.33 -25.08 -12.11
CA GLU A 968 5.98 -25.22 -12.68
C GLU A 968 5.69 -24.07 -13.66
N ASN A 969 5.49 -24.38 -14.95
CA ASN A 969 5.35 -23.39 -16.01
C ASN A 969 4.20 -22.40 -15.77
N GLN A 970 4.53 -21.15 -15.41
CA GLN A 970 3.56 -20.08 -15.19
C GLN A 970 3.34 -19.25 -16.47
N PRO A 971 2.09 -18.92 -16.88
CA PRO A 971 1.81 -18.17 -18.12
C PRO A 971 2.43 -16.77 -18.23
N SER A 972 2.91 -16.20 -17.12
CA SER A 972 3.53 -14.87 -17.07
C SER A 972 5.04 -14.89 -16.79
N ALA A 973 5.68 -16.07 -16.82
CA ALA A 973 7.13 -16.18 -16.74
C ALA A 973 7.79 -15.79 -18.08
N SER A 974 9.02 -15.27 -18.03
CA SER A 974 9.78 -14.86 -19.22
C SER A 974 11.27 -15.20 -19.11
N THR A 975 11.94 -15.41 -20.25
CA THR A 975 13.35 -15.85 -20.32
C THR A 975 14.31 -14.66 -20.36
N ALA A 976 15.55 -14.86 -19.87
CA ALA A 976 16.57 -13.79 -19.82
C ALA A 976 16.84 -13.14 -21.18
N GLU A 977 16.83 -13.92 -22.27
CA GLU A 977 16.96 -13.47 -23.65
C GLU A 977 15.88 -12.46 -24.08
N SER A 978 14.68 -12.56 -23.49
CA SER A 978 13.50 -11.80 -23.90
C SER A 978 13.45 -10.38 -23.32
N TRP A 979 14.22 -10.11 -22.26
CA TRP A 979 14.11 -8.87 -21.48
C TRP A 979 14.66 -7.62 -22.19
N PRO A 980 15.86 -7.61 -22.82
CA PRO A 980 16.38 -6.39 -23.46
C PRO A 980 15.57 -5.97 -24.69
N ILE A 981 14.96 -6.95 -25.37
CA ILE A 981 14.03 -6.76 -26.50
C ILE A 981 12.57 -6.63 -26.06
N LEU A 982 12.31 -6.60 -24.75
CA LEU A 982 10.99 -6.40 -24.13
C LEU A 982 9.88 -7.27 -24.75
N LYS A 983 10.17 -8.55 -25.02
CA LYS A 983 9.27 -9.44 -25.77
C LYS A 983 7.96 -9.72 -25.02
N ASP A 984 8.07 -9.94 -23.71
CA ASP A 984 6.98 -10.41 -22.85
C ASP A 984 6.71 -9.39 -21.73
N GLY A 985 5.46 -9.26 -21.30
CA GLY A 985 5.03 -8.37 -20.20
C GLY A 985 4.09 -9.09 -19.23
N ILE A 986 3.90 -8.53 -18.03
CA ILE A 986 3.23 -9.24 -16.92
C ILE A 986 1.88 -8.57 -16.59
N PRO A 987 0.74 -9.28 -16.67
CA PRO A 987 -0.54 -8.74 -16.22
C PRO A 987 -0.57 -8.63 -14.69
N TYR A 988 -0.65 -7.38 -14.20
CA TYR A 988 -0.62 -7.06 -12.76
C TYR A 988 -2.02 -6.99 -12.14
N PHE A 989 -3.02 -6.63 -12.94
CA PHE A 989 -4.43 -6.69 -12.58
C PHE A 989 -5.26 -6.77 -13.87
N GLN A 990 -6.35 -7.54 -13.88
CA GLN A 990 -7.38 -7.53 -14.92
C GLN A 990 -8.74 -7.68 -14.23
N SER A 991 -9.70 -6.83 -14.58
CA SER A 991 -11.10 -6.92 -14.16
C SER A 991 -12.00 -6.74 -15.38
N VAL A 992 -12.77 -7.78 -15.68
CA VAL A 992 -13.81 -7.76 -16.72
C VAL A 992 -14.89 -6.74 -16.33
N ALA A 993 -15.46 -6.04 -17.32
CA ALA A 993 -16.57 -5.14 -17.09
C ALA A 993 -17.77 -5.90 -16.48
N THR A 994 -18.35 -5.34 -15.43
CA THR A 994 -19.58 -5.83 -14.78
C THR A 994 -20.56 -4.69 -14.63
N LEU A 995 -21.84 -5.00 -14.36
CA LEU A 995 -22.91 -4.01 -14.14
C LEU A 995 -22.63 -2.98 -13.01
N SER A 996 -21.55 -3.15 -12.24
CA SER A 996 -21.12 -2.26 -11.16
C SER A 996 -19.68 -1.74 -11.26
N HIS A 997 -18.85 -2.25 -12.19
CA HIS A 997 -17.43 -1.89 -12.31
C HIS A 997 -16.95 -1.90 -13.77
N ASP A 998 -16.26 -0.83 -14.15
CA ASP A 998 -15.70 -0.65 -15.49
C ASP A 998 -14.50 -1.58 -15.78
N ALA A 999 -14.33 -1.88 -17.06
CA ALA A 999 -13.16 -2.58 -17.62
C ALA A 999 -11.85 -1.94 -17.14
N SER A 1000 -10.96 -2.74 -16.52
CA SER A 1000 -9.70 -2.23 -15.98
C SER A 1000 -8.57 -3.25 -16.03
N GLN A 1001 -7.36 -2.78 -16.36
CA GLN A 1001 -6.15 -3.59 -16.43
C GLN A 1001 -4.94 -2.76 -15.98
N VAL A 1002 -4.07 -3.37 -15.17
CA VAL A 1002 -2.69 -2.90 -14.93
C VAL A 1002 -1.75 -3.91 -15.58
N PHE A 1003 -0.78 -3.43 -16.35
CA PHE A 1003 0.16 -4.29 -17.08
C PHE A 1003 1.59 -3.78 -16.91
N TYR A 1004 2.45 -4.63 -16.38
CA TYR A 1004 3.86 -4.34 -16.18
C TYR A 1004 4.62 -4.51 -17.50
N LEU A 1005 5.05 -3.39 -18.06
CA LEU A 1005 5.80 -3.27 -19.30
C LEU A 1005 6.84 -2.14 -19.15
N GLY A 1006 8.03 -2.33 -19.72
CA GLY A 1006 9.09 -1.32 -19.73
C GLY A 1006 8.86 -0.19 -20.74
N ASN A 1007 9.68 0.86 -20.69
CA ASN A 1007 9.70 1.85 -21.76
C ASN A 1007 10.53 1.32 -22.93
N ILE A 1008 9.86 0.81 -23.97
CA ILE A 1008 10.52 0.18 -25.14
C ILE A 1008 11.62 1.05 -25.76
N CYS A 1009 11.44 2.38 -25.79
CA CYS A 1009 12.47 3.30 -26.29
C CYS A 1009 13.73 3.27 -25.41
N LEU A 1010 13.58 3.26 -24.08
CA LEU A 1010 14.71 3.20 -23.15
C LEU A 1010 15.39 1.82 -23.17
N TYR A 1011 14.61 0.72 -23.23
CA TYR A 1011 15.12 -0.63 -23.32
C TYR A 1011 15.97 -0.83 -24.59
N TYR A 1012 15.42 -0.49 -25.76
CA TYR A 1012 16.12 -0.66 -27.03
C TYR A 1012 17.34 0.26 -27.14
N THR A 1013 17.22 1.54 -26.77
CA THR A 1013 18.37 2.46 -26.84
C THR A 1013 19.48 2.08 -25.86
N SER A 1014 19.16 1.79 -24.60
CA SER A 1014 20.17 1.40 -23.61
C SER A 1014 20.86 0.08 -23.97
N PHE A 1015 20.15 -0.90 -24.55
CA PHE A 1015 20.75 -2.14 -25.04
C PHE A 1015 21.67 -1.90 -26.26
N ILE A 1016 21.23 -1.12 -27.25
CA ILE A 1016 22.04 -0.76 -28.42
C ILE A 1016 23.30 0.01 -27.99
N PHE A 1017 23.18 0.98 -27.07
CA PHE A 1017 24.34 1.72 -26.56
C PHE A 1017 25.27 0.85 -25.70
N MET A 1018 24.73 -0.10 -24.91
CA MET A 1018 25.53 -1.08 -24.17
C MET A 1018 26.39 -1.91 -25.13
N VAL A 1019 25.82 -2.46 -26.21
CA VAL A 1019 26.56 -3.22 -27.24
C VAL A 1019 27.60 -2.34 -27.95
N ILE A 1020 27.25 -1.12 -28.38
CA ILE A 1020 28.20 -0.17 -28.99
C ILE A 1020 29.37 0.12 -28.03
N CYS A 1021 29.10 0.30 -26.74
CA CYS A 1021 30.13 0.59 -25.75
C CYS A 1021 30.97 -0.63 -25.40
N LEU A 1022 30.42 -1.85 -25.42
CA LEU A 1022 31.17 -3.10 -25.23
C LEU A 1022 32.14 -3.33 -26.41
N VAL A 1023 31.69 -3.13 -27.64
CA VAL A 1023 32.56 -3.19 -28.84
C VAL A 1023 33.65 -2.12 -28.76
N LYS A 1024 33.29 -0.88 -28.40
CA LYS A 1024 34.22 0.25 -28.30
C LYS A 1024 35.27 0.07 -27.21
N THR A 1025 34.90 -0.42 -26.02
CA THR A 1025 35.83 -0.72 -24.92
C THR A 1025 36.74 -1.88 -25.28
N SER A 1026 36.22 -2.95 -25.89
CA SER A 1026 37.01 -4.08 -26.38
C SER A 1026 38.07 -3.65 -27.39
N PHE A 1027 37.69 -2.83 -28.40
CA PHE A 1027 38.66 -2.25 -29.34
C PHE A 1027 39.67 -1.34 -28.65
N HIS A 1028 39.28 -0.55 -27.65
CA HIS A 1028 40.22 0.30 -26.91
C HIS A 1028 41.23 -0.51 -26.10
N ILE A 1029 40.80 -1.61 -25.46
CA ILE A 1029 41.69 -2.53 -24.74
C ILE A 1029 42.70 -3.16 -25.71
N VAL A 1030 42.22 -3.78 -26.80
CA VAL A 1030 43.09 -4.40 -27.83
C VAL A 1030 44.06 -3.38 -28.44
N TRP A 1031 43.61 -2.14 -28.66
CA TRP A 1031 44.45 -1.05 -29.18
C TRP A 1031 45.53 -0.60 -28.18
N ASN A 1032 45.19 -0.53 -26.88
CA ASN A 1032 46.15 -0.20 -25.82
C ASN A 1032 47.14 -1.34 -25.52
N MET A 1033 46.82 -2.59 -25.90
CA MET A 1033 47.74 -3.74 -25.81
C MET A 1033 48.84 -3.72 -26.89
N ASN A 1034 48.85 -2.75 -27.81
CA ASN A 1034 49.92 -2.57 -28.79
C ASN A 1034 51.16 -1.90 -28.15
N PRO A 1035 52.30 -2.60 -27.98
CA PRO A 1035 53.47 -2.04 -27.32
C PRO A 1035 54.19 -0.95 -28.14
N TYR A 1036 53.88 -0.82 -29.43
CA TYR A 1036 54.57 0.09 -30.35
C TYR A 1036 53.98 1.51 -30.39
N THR A 1037 52.88 1.78 -29.67
CA THR A 1037 52.15 3.07 -29.75
C THR A 1037 51.76 3.60 -28.37
N GLN A 1038 52.54 4.53 -27.83
CA GLN A 1038 52.27 5.16 -26.53
C GLN A 1038 51.14 6.20 -26.64
N HIS A 1039 49.97 5.87 -26.10
CA HIS A 1039 48.77 6.71 -26.19
C HIS A 1039 48.51 7.55 -24.94
N VAL A 1040 48.79 8.85 -25.03
CA VAL A 1040 48.36 9.84 -24.03
C VAL A 1040 46.92 10.25 -24.34
N ASP A 1041 45.97 9.59 -23.68
CA ASP A 1041 44.55 9.88 -23.83
C ASP A 1041 44.11 11.13 -23.05
N SER A 1042 43.10 11.83 -23.58
CA SER A 1042 42.56 13.01 -22.91
C SER A 1042 41.78 12.62 -21.66
N PRO A 1043 41.78 13.42 -20.57
CA PRO A 1043 41.12 13.05 -19.31
C PRO A 1043 39.64 12.68 -19.45
N THR A 1044 38.92 13.30 -20.38
CA THR A 1044 37.52 12.98 -20.71
C THR A 1044 37.37 11.58 -21.34
N LYS A 1045 38.34 11.14 -22.16
CA LYS A 1045 38.35 9.82 -22.80
C LYS A 1045 38.68 8.74 -21.77
N THR A 1046 39.69 8.95 -20.93
CA THR A 1046 40.06 8.04 -19.83
C THR A 1046 38.89 7.86 -18.86
N ARG A 1047 38.27 8.95 -18.40
CA ARG A 1047 37.09 8.91 -17.51
C ARG A 1047 35.93 8.14 -18.11
N PHE A 1048 35.62 8.37 -19.39
CA PHE A 1048 34.56 7.63 -20.09
C PHE A 1048 34.84 6.12 -20.07
N TYR A 1049 36.05 5.68 -20.42
CA TYR A 1049 36.35 4.24 -20.45
C TYR A 1049 36.37 3.59 -19.07
N GLN A 1050 36.91 4.27 -18.04
CA GLN A 1050 36.84 3.82 -16.66
C GLN A 1050 35.38 3.63 -16.19
N ASN A 1051 34.53 4.66 -16.36
CA ASN A 1051 33.13 4.57 -15.97
C ASN A 1051 32.36 3.52 -16.79
N ALA A 1052 32.62 3.44 -18.10
CA ALA A 1052 31.95 2.50 -19.01
C ALA A 1052 32.22 1.05 -18.62
N ILE A 1053 33.49 0.69 -18.33
CA ILE A 1053 33.88 -0.67 -17.91
C ILE A 1053 33.21 -1.02 -16.57
N GLN A 1054 33.20 -0.12 -15.60
CA GLN A 1054 32.55 -0.34 -14.31
C GLN A 1054 31.04 -0.57 -14.44
N TYR A 1055 30.35 0.13 -15.35
CA TYR A 1055 28.92 -0.06 -15.61
C TYR A 1055 28.61 -1.27 -16.49
N GLN A 1056 29.48 -1.64 -17.43
CA GLN A 1056 29.39 -2.89 -18.19
C GLN A 1056 29.53 -4.11 -17.29
N LEU A 1057 30.52 -4.09 -16.39
CA LEU A 1057 30.68 -5.11 -15.34
C LEU A 1057 29.40 -5.22 -14.49
N GLY A 1058 28.82 -4.09 -14.10
CA GLY A 1058 27.54 -4.04 -13.37
C GLY A 1058 26.39 -4.70 -14.14
N TRP A 1059 26.20 -4.33 -15.41
CA TRP A 1059 25.19 -4.92 -16.28
C TRP A 1059 25.38 -6.44 -16.46
N ILE A 1060 26.61 -6.88 -16.77
CA ILE A 1060 26.94 -8.31 -16.94
C ILE A 1060 26.63 -9.10 -15.65
N ILE A 1061 27.09 -8.63 -14.48
CA ILE A 1061 26.88 -9.32 -13.20
C ILE A 1061 25.39 -9.41 -12.83
N HIS A 1062 24.57 -8.42 -13.22
CA HIS A 1062 23.13 -8.39 -12.94
C HIS A 1062 22.26 -9.01 -14.06
N TYR A 1063 22.86 -9.55 -15.13
CA TYR A 1063 22.14 -10.13 -16.26
C TYR A 1063 22.59 -11.55 -16.61
N TRP A 1064 23.91 -11.78 -16.74
CA TRP A 1064 24.50 -13.06 -17.15
C TRP A 1064 24.12 -14.28 -16.27
N PRO A 1065 23.98 -14.17 -14.93
CA PRO A 1065 23.61 -15.34 -14.10
C PRO A 1065 22.24 -15.94 -14.47
N TYR A 1066 21.30 -15.14 -14.98
CA TYR A 1066 19.94 -15.59 -15.27
C TYR A 1066 19.85 -16.58 -16.44
N PHE A 1067 20.85 -16.65 -17.31
CA PHE A 1067 20.93 -17.67 -18.37
C PHE A 1067 21.15 -19.09 -17.84
N PHE A 1068 21.61 -19.24 -16.59
CA PHE A 1068 21.93 -20.52 -15.96
C PHE A 1068 20.93 -20.93 -14.88
N ILE A 1069 19.89 -20.12 -14.62
CA ILE A 1069 18.90 -20.36 -13.56
C ILE A 1069 17.66 -21.03 -14.17
N SER A 1070 17.51 -22.33 -13.95
CA SER A 1070 16.44 -23.18 -14.52
C SER A 1070 15.10 -23.10 -13.78
N ARG A 1071 14.71 -21.93 -13.27
CA ARG A 1071 13.45 -21.68 -12.53
C ARG A 1071 12.60 -20.64 -13.29
N ASN A 1072 11.34 -20.45 -12.90
CA ASN A 1072 10.55 -19.33 -13.40
C ASN A 1072 11.23 -17.98 -13.13
N LEU A 1073 11.45 -17.19 -14.17
CA LEU A 1073 11.93 -15.81 -14.10
C LEU A 1073 10.88 -14.85 -14.65
N TYR A 1074 11.04 -13.57 -14.35
CA TYR A 1074 10.07 -12.51 -14.66
C TYR A 1074 10.82 -11.24 -15.05
N LEU A 1075 10.27 -10.45 -15.99
CA LEU A 1075 10.89 -9.23 -16.54
C LEU A 1075 11.45 -8.26 -15.47
N HIS A 1076 10.84 -8.18 -14.28
CA HIS A 1076 11.34 -7.33 -13.18
C HIS A 1076 12.75 -7.70 -12.69
N HIS A 1077 13.24 -8.92 -12.97
CA HIS A 1077 14.60 -9.36 -12.66
C HIS A 1077 15.67 -8.63 -13.48
N TYR A 1078 15.32 -8.06 -14.64
CA TYR A 1078 16.22 -7.27 -15.48
C TYR A 1078 16.40 -5.82 -14.99
N LEU A 1079 15.46 -5.30 -14.19
CA LEU A 1079 15.42 -3.89 -13.82
C LEU A 1079 16.70 -3.40 -13.10
N PRO A 1080 17.34 -4.19 -12.21
CA PRO A 1080 18.69 -3.91 -11.70
C PRO A 1080 19.78 -3.75 -12.77
N ALA A 1081 19.75 -4.56 -13.85
CA ALA A 1081 20.70 -4.44 -14.95
C ALA A 1081 20.39 -3.19 -15.81
N LEU A 1082 19.12 -2.89 -16.05
CA LEU A 1082 18.70 -1.70 -16.81
C LEU A 1082 19.29 -0.40 -16.24
N VAL A 1083 19.35 -0.25 -14.91
CA VAL A 1083 19.99 0.91 -14.25
C VAL A 1083 21.44 1.10 -14.70
N PHE A 1084 22.23 0.01 -14.75
CA PHE A 1084 23.60 0.05 -15.26
C PHE A 1084 23.68 0.33 -16.77
N ALA A 1085 22.72 -0.15 -17.56
CA ALA A 1085 22.64 0.14 -18.99
C ALA A 1085 22.36 1.63 -19.27
N VAL A 1086 21.45 2.25 -18.51
CA VAL A 1086 21.14 3.68 -18.63
C VAL A 1086 22.31 4.56 -18.18
N LEU A 1087 23.06 4.17 -17.12
CA LEU A 1087 24.30 4.84 -16.73
C LEU A 1087 25.37 4.78 -17.83
N ASN A 1088 25.60 3.60 -18.41
CA ASN A 1088 26.57 3.41 -19.49
C ASN A 1088 26.20 4.23 -20.74
N MET A 1089 24.92 4.22 -21.13
CA MET A 1089 24.39 5.04 -22.21
C MET A 1089 24.56 6.55 -21.94
N ALA A 1090 24.28 7.00 -20.71
CA ALA A 1090 24.40 8.41 -20.33
C ALA A 1090 25.86 8.90 -20.41
N GLU A 1091 26.83 8.10 -19.94
CA GLU A 1091 28.26 8.40 -20.08
C GLU A 1091 28.70 8.42 -21.55
N TYR A 1092 28.24 7.48 -22.38
CA TYR A 1092 28.54 7.47 -23.82
C TYR A 1092 28.01 8.70 -24.55
N ILE A 1093 26.79 9.13 -24.23
CA ILE A 1093 26.20 10.35 -24.78
C ILE A 1093 26.99 11.58 -24.29
N ASN A 1094 27.40 11.60 -23.02
CA ASN A 1094 28.19 12.70 -22.47
C ASN A 1094 29.60 12.82 -23.08
N TYR A 1095 30.23 11.72 -23.48
CA TYR A 1095 31.51 11.68 -24.20
C TYR A 1095 31.44 12.32 -25.61
N GLN A 1096 30.25 12.49 -26.20
CA GLN A 1096 30.11 13.07 -27.55
C GLN A 1096 30.35 14.59 -27.60
N LYS A 1097 30.70 15.09 -28.79
CA LYS A 1097 30.80 16.54 -29.08
C LYS A 1097 29.51 17.26 -28.67
N LYS A 1098 29.63 18.47 -28.07
CA LYS A 1098 28.54 19.25 -27.44
C LYS A 1098 27.20 19.23 -28.19
N HIS A 1099 27.21 19.45 -29.51
CA HIS A 1099 26.00 19.45 -30.34
C HIS A 1099 25.38 18.05 -30.48
N ILE A 1100 26.19 17.04 -30.83
CA ILE A 1100 25.76 15.64 -30.94
C ILE A 1100 25.19 15.15 -29.61
N ARG A 1101 25.88 15.42 -28.49
CA ARG A 1101 25.39 15.11 -27.13
C ARG A 1101 24.01 15.69 -26.86
N ALA A 1102 23.81 16.97 -27.16
CA ALA A 1102 22.55 17.66 -26.91
C ALA A 1102 21.40 17.11 -27.77
N SER A 1103 21.62 16.97 -29.08
CA SER A 1103 20.62 16.41 -30.01
C SER A 1103 20.27 14.96 -29.69
N LEU A 1104 21.26 14.12 -29.37
CA LEU A 1104 21.05 12.70 -29.07
C LEU A 1104 20.30 12.51 -27.74
N MET A 1105 20.69 13.24 -26.69
CA MET A 1105 19.98 13.20 -25.40
C MET A 1105 18.54 13.71 -25.52
N LEU A 1106 18.33 14.82 -26.24
CA LEU A 1106 16.98 15.37 -26.45
C LEU A 1106 16.09 14.39 -27.25
N LEU A 1107 16.62 13.78 -28.32
CA LEU A 1107 15.88 12.82 -29.14
C LEU A 1107 15.47 11.57 -28.36
N ILE A 1108 16.38 10.99 -27.57
CA ILE A 1108 16.08 9.84 -26.72
C ILE A 1108 15.07 10.23 -25.64
N LEU A 1109 15.25 11.37 -24.97
CA LEU A 1109 14.31 11.84 -23.94
C LEU A 1109 12.89 12.09 -24.49
N MET A 1110 12.76 12.68 -25.69
CA MET A 1110 11.46 12.86 -26.34
C MET A 1110 10.81 11.50 -26.70
N GLY A 1111 11.59 10.54 -27.21
CA GLY A 1111 11.10 9.18 -27.50
C GLY A 1111 10.63 8.44 -26.24
N VAL A 1112 11.40 8.53 -25.15
CA VAL A 1112 11.06 7.95 -23.84
C VAL A 1112 9.80 8.62 -23.26
N VAL A 1113 9.70 9.94 -23.27
CA VAL A 1113 8.49 10.67 -22.80
C VAL A 1113 7.25 10.31 -23.63
N TYR A 1114 7.38 10.15 -24.96
CA TYR A 1114 6.30 9.70 -25.83
C TYR A 1114 5.83 8.27 -25.49
N CYS A 1115 6.77 7.34 -25.32
CA CYS A 1115 6.47 5.96 -24.94
C CYS A 1115 5.91 5.83 -23.52
N TYR A 1116 6.28 6.73 -22.60
CA TYR A 1116 5.67 6.86 -21.29
C TYR A 1116 4.23 7.36 -21.39
N TRP A 1117 3.98 8.43 -22.14
CA TRP A 1117 2.63 8.98 -22.32
C TRP A 1117 1.67 7.95 -22.93
N LYS A 1118 2.13 7.17 -23.92
CA LYS A 1118 1.39 6.05 -24.50
C LYS A 1118 1.24 4.85 -23.55
N GLY A 1119 2.22 4.58 -22.69
CA GLY A 1119 2.18 3.51 -21.68
C GLY A 1119 1.40 3.86 -20.40
N ALA A 1120 1.13 5.14 -20.13
CA ALA A 1120 0.53 5.61 -18.88
C ALA A 1120 -0.80 4.92 -18.49
N PRO A 1121 -1.73 4.56 -19.41
CA PRO A 1121 -2.93 3.82 -19.05
C PRO A 1121 -2.64 2.48 -18.36
N LEU A 1122 -1.65 1.72 -18.86
CA LEU A 1122 -1.22 0.43 -18.32
C LEU A 1122 -0.65 0.52 -16.90
N ILE A 1123 0.00 1.64 -16.58
CA ILE A 1123 0.66 1.89 -15.29
C ILE A 1123 -0.37 2.35 -14.25
N TYR A 1124 -1.19 3.34 -14.62
CA TYR A 1124 -2.04 4.06 -13.68
C TYR A 1124 -3.46 3.47 -13.55
N ASN A 1125 -3.86 2.57 -14.44
CA ASN A 1125 -5.25 2.11 -14.64
C ASN A 1125 -6.16 3.28 -15.07
N LEU A 1126 -5.82 3.90 -16.21
CA LEU A 1126 -6.69 4.89 -16.86
C LEU A 1126 -7.67 4.16 -17.80
N PRO A 1127 -8.88 4.71 -18.04
CA PRO A 1127 -9.82 4.11 -18.99
C PRO A 1127 -9.22 4.10 -20.41
N TRP A 1128 -9.56 3.06 -21.16
CA TRP A 1128 -9.00 2.77 -22.47
C TRP A 1128 -10.07 2.16 -23.38
N SER A 1129 -9.96 2.34 -24.69
CA SER A 1129 -10.78 1.64 -25.67
C SER A 1129 -10.09 0.36 -26.18
N SER A 1130 -10.88 -0.60 -26.66
CA SER A 1130 -10.34 -1.84 -27.23
C SER A 1130 -9.37 -1.56 -28.41
N LYS A 1131 -9.68 -0.56 -29.23
CA LYS A 1131 -8.85 -0.13 -30.36
C LYS A 1131 -7.50 0.44 -29.94
N GLU A 1132 -7.44 1.35 -28.96
CA GLU A 1132 -6.16 1.89 -28.49
C GLU A 1132 -5.27 0.81 -27.86
N CYS A 1133 -5.87 -0.14 -27.14
CA CYS A 1133 -5.15 -1.26 -26.56
C CYS A 1133 -4.47 -2.10 -27.64
N LEU A 1134 -5.16 -2.34 -28.78
CA LEU A 1134 -4.59 -2.99 -29.95
C LEU A 1134 -3.51 -2.12 -30.62
N GLU A 1135 -3.72 -0.81 -30.77
CA GLU A 1135 -2.69 0.13 -31.29
C GLU A 1135 -1.43 0.20 -30.41
N GLN A 1136 -1.55 -0.08 -29.12
CA GLN A 1136 -0.43 -0.12 -28.17
C GLN A 1136 0.25 -1.50 -28.10
N SER A 1137 -0.32 -2.54 -28.72
CA SER A 1137 0.26 -3.88 -28.80
C SER A 1137 1.33 -3.96 -29.91
N TRP A 1138 2.42 -3.21 -29.75
CA TRP A 1138 3.46 -3.05 -30.79
C TRP A 1138 4.21 -4.36 -31.11
N LEU A 1139 4.22 -5.31 -30.17
CA LEU A 1139 4.68 -6.68 -30.38
C LEU A 1139 3.51 -7.64 -30.14
N PRO A 1140 3.26 -8.63 -31.02
CA PRO A 1140 2.13 -9.56 -30.86
C PRO A 1140 2.30 -10.53 -29.67
N SER A 1141 3.46 -10.55 -29.02
CA SER A 1141 3.72 -11.25 -27.76
C SER A 1141 3.29 -10.46 -26.51
N TRP A 1142 2.94 -9.18 -26.65
CA TRP A 1142 2.31 -8.40 -25.59
C TRP A 1142 0.84 -8.83 -25.48
N ASN A 1143 0.58 -9.86 -24.68
CA ASN A 1143 -0.74 -10.43 -24.41
C ASN A 1143 -1.64 -9.48 -23.58
N LEU A 1144 -1.88 -8.27 -24.10
CA LEU A 1144 -2.83 -7.29 -23.58
C LEU A 1144 -4.26 -7.79 -23.84
N ASN A 1145 -5.08 -7.88 -22.80
CA ASN A 1145 -6.45 -8.39 -22.94
C ASN A 1145 -7.41 -7.27 -23.39
N CYS A 1146 -7.22 -6.81 -24.62
CA CYS A 1146 -7.94 -5.68 -25.20
C CYS A 1146 -9.46 -5.93 -25.37
N ASN A 1147 -9.89 -7.17 -25.21
CA ASN A 1147 -11.30 -7.58 -25.24
C ASN A 1147 -12.05 -7.24 -23.93
N ILE A 1148 -11.35 -6.84 -22.87
CA ILE A 1148 -11.98 -6.36 -21.62
C ILE A 1148 -12.64 -4.99 -21.85
N TYR A 1149 -12.00 -4.13 -22.64
CA TYR A 1149 -12.44 -2.76 -22.91
C TYR A 1149 -13.59 -2.71 -23.92
N SER A 1150 -14.45 -1.70 -23.80
CA SER A 1150 -15.51 -1.44 -24.78
C SER A 1150 -14.95 -1.09 -26.16
N SER A 1151 -15.67 -1.55 -27.19
CA SER A 1151 -15.39 -1.36 -28.63
C SER A 1151 -15.79 0.01 -29.14
#